data_AF-A0AAD4MCP5-F1
#
_entry.id   AF-A0AAD4MCP5-F1
#
_cell.length_a   1.000
_cell.length_b   1.000
_cell.length_c   1.000
_cell.angle_alpha   90.00
_cell.angle_beta   90.00
_cell.angle_gamma   90.00
#
_symmetry.space_group_name_H-M   'P 1'
#
loop_
_entity.id
_entity.type
_entity.pdbx_description
1 polymer ?
#
loop_
_entity_poly.entity_id
_entity_poly.type
_entity_poly.pdbx_seq_one_letter_code
_entity_poly.pdbx_strand_id
1 'polypeptide(L)'
;MASFEDYDEFGNYIGADIDSDEEGDVPQEDIGATHAPEQQPLEGYDDESAGAGPGTTLMDVDEPAHNAVILHEDKQYYPSASEVYGEGVETLVQEEDAQPLTEPVVAPVKVRKWTVEEKGMPETRFDKGFLVNMMSFPEMIRNVAVVGHLHHGKTALLDMLVFETHKLDWNADRQTRYTDTHVLSREREISVKSSPISLILQTTTGKSHLVHLIDTPGHVNFMDEVASSMRLVDGVVLVVDVVEGVMVNTEAIIRHALQEGIPITLVVNKIDRLILELRLPPVDAFYKIKHTIEDINTYISGIDPSPDLRVSPEKGNVCFASTDMGWCFTLQSFAQMYAETYRALDVVTFADRLWGDVYFDTGTRKFSRKAADPESPRTFVQFVLNPLYKLYSQVISEEIDNLKDTLASLNIHLKPVMYKMDVRPLLKAVLDQFFGPATGLVDMIIEWIPDPTRGAISKVKRTYTGPMNSDIAISMRECRSNGPVSVHVTKLYHATDAQSFRALGRVISGTLKKGAQIKVLGEGYSPEDEEDMMRAIVDDLWVSGSRYFVPVEEAPAGNLVLIGGVDASITKTATLVSSDIEDDLYIFRPIKHMTQSVLKVAIEPIAPSELPKMLSGLRSINKSYPLLSTKVEESGEHVIIGTGELYLDCVLHDLRKLFAEIEIKVSDPVTKFCETVLETSALKCYADTPNKKNRLTMIAEPLERGIAEDIETGRVNMRMTVKERGNFFEENYKWDLLASRSIWAFGPDEHGPNALLDDTLPSQIDKKLLGSVKEHIKQGFRWGAREGPLCDEPMRNVKFRILDASLAQEPIFRGGGQIVPTARRVCYSSFLMATPRLMEPIYYVEVQAPSDCISAVYTVLARRRGHVTQDLPKAGSPLYTVKALIPVIDANGFETDLRTATQGQAFCLQVFDHWSVVPGDPADTSIKLRPLEPASGQALARDLVLKTRRRKGLGDHIAVSKYLDDEFVLALSASGHADLLG
;
A
#
# COMPACT_ATOMS: atom_id res chain seq x y z
N MET A 1 -41.87 12.50 35.94
CA MET A 1 -41.30 11.65 34.88
C MET A 1 -40.98 12.60 33.74
N ALA A 2 -39.70 12.92 33.54
CA ALA A 2 -39.28 13.82 32.47
C ALA A 2 -39.39 13.10 31.11
N SER A 3 -39.75 13.85 30.07
CA SER A 3 -39.91 13.32 28.71
C SER A 3 -38.57 13.37 27.98
N PHE A 4 -38.38 12.55 26.94
CA PHE A 4 -37.14 12.52 26.14
C PHE A 4 -36.83 13.83 25.41
N GLU A 5 -37.75 14.80 25.40
CA GLU A 5 -37.57 16.11 24.75
C GLU A 5 -36.81 17.12 25.63
N ASP A 6 -36.60 16.83 26.91
CA ASP A 6 -35.93 17.74 27.87
C ASP A 6 -34.39 17.56 27.90
N TYR A 7 -33.81 16.84 26.93
CA TYR A 7 -32.38 16.53 26.87
C TYR A 7 -31.82 16.81 25.47
N ASP A 8 -30.59 17.33 25.39
CA ASP A 8 -29.89 17.56 24.12
C ASP A 8 -29.32 16.26 23.51
N GLU A 9 -28.77 16.35 22.29
CA GLU A 9 -28.18 15.23 21.54
C GLU A 9 -26.94 14.60 22.22
N PHE A 10 -26.46 15.18 23.32
CA PHE A 10 -25.35 14.67 24.14
C PHE A 10 -25.80 14.18 25.52
N GLY A 11 -27.11 14.21 25.82
CA GLY A 11 -27.67 13.73 27.08
C GLY A 11 -27.62 14.73 28.23
N ASN A 12 -27.42 16.02 27.95
CA ASN A 12 -27.51 17.07 28.96
C ASN A 12 -28.95 17.54 29.13
N TYR A 13 -29.39 17.72 30.37
CA TYR A 13 -30.75 18.19 30.67
C TYR A 13 -30.89 19.68 30.32
N ILE A 14 -31.80 19.99 29.41
CA ILE A 14 -32.16 21.35 29.03
C ILE A 14 -33.39 21.71 29.88
N GLY A 15 -33.19 22.46 30.95
CA GLY A 15 -34.27 22.82 31.87
C GLY A 15 -35.40 23.59 31.18
N ALA A 16 -36.63 23.37 31.63
CA ALA A 16 -37.82 24.06 31.10
C ALA A 16 -37.88 25.53 31.56
N ASP A 17 -38.15 26.44 30.62
CA ASP A 17 -38.52 27.83 30.90
C ASP A 17 -39.87 27.84 31.65
N ILE A 18 -39.87 28.40 32.87
CA ILE A 18 -41.09 28.63 33.64
C ILE A 18 -41.50 30.09 33.42
N ASP A 19 -42.55 30.29 32.62
CA ASP A 19 -43.36 31.51 32.63
C ASP A 19 -44.14 31.57 33.95
N SER A 20 -43.95 32.63 34.73
CA SER A 20 -44.93 33.03 35.76
C SER A 20 -44.92 34.54 35.96
N ASP A 21 -45.72 35.23 35.15
CA ASP A 21 -46.37 36.49 35.52
C ASP A 21 -47.62 36.15 36.35
N GLU A 22 -47.69 36.60 37.60
CA GLU A 22 -48.95 37.02 38.24
C GLU A 22 -48.66 38.14 39.25
N GLU A 23 -49.49 39.18 39.14
CA GLU A 23 -49.31 40.55 39.60
C GLU A 23 -49.55 40.79 41.10
N GLY A 24 -49.02 41.92 41.59
CA GLY A 24 -49.35 42.49 42.91
C GLY A 24 -48.66 43.83 43.24
N ASP A 25 -48.69 44.81 42.32
CA ASP A 25 -49.05 46.25 42.52
C ASP A 25 -48.94 46.87 43.94
N VAL A 26 -48.35 48.05 44.27
CA VAL A 26 -48.04 49.36 43.61
C VAL A 26 -47.13 50.22 44.59
N PRO A 27 -46.68 51.50 44.34
CA PRO A 27 -45.41 51.91 43.70
C PRO A 27 -44.61 53.11 44.36
N GLN A 28 -43.61 53.59 43.61
CA GLN A 28 -42.97 54.94 43.55
C GLN A 28 -41.95 55.32 44.64
N GLU A 29 -40.78 55.92 44.36
CA GLU A 29 -40.34 56.76 43.23
C GLU A 29 -38.80 56.96 43.19
N ASP A 30 -38.27 57.12 41.97
CA ASP A 30 -37.24 58.08 41.53
C ASP A 30 -35.69 57.81 41.46
N ILE A 31 -35.25 57.78 40.18
CA ILE A 31 -34.10 58.45 39.52
C ILE A 31 -32.69 57.79 39.52
N GLY A 32 -32.37 57.13 38.39
CA GLY A 32 -31.55 57.74 37.31
C GLY A 32 -30.02 57.52 37.24
N ALA A 33 -29.62 56.66 36.27
CA ALA A 33 -28.43 56.71 35.38
C ALA A 33 -27.00 56.53 36.01
N THR A 34 -25.98 55.88 35.44
CA THR A 34 -25.54 55.64 34.04
C THR A 34 -24.43 54.56 34.00
N HIS A 35 -24.44 53.75 32.92
CA HIS A 35 -23.36 53.04 32.19
C HIS A 35 -21.97 52.75 32.80
N ALA A 36 -21.54 51.48 32.69
CA ALA A 36 -20.14 51.08 32.46
C ALA A 36 -20.10 49.78 31.59
N PRO A 37 -19.15 49.65 30.63
CA PRO A 37 -19.08 48.51 29.73
C PRO A 37 -18.18 47.37 30.24
N GLU A 38 -18.45 46.17 29.74
CA GLU A 38 -17.65 44.96 29.85
C GLU A 38 -16.32 45.06 29.09
N GLN A 39 -15.24 44.50 29.67
CA GLN A 39 -14.18 43.82 28.93
C GLN A 39 -13.36 42.93 29.88
N GLN A 40 -13.34 41.63 29.57
CA GLN A 40 -12.53 40.57 30.19
C GLN A 40 -11.10 40.50 29.56
N PRO A 41 -10.15 39.79 30.19
CA PRO A 41 -8.73 40.15 30.25
C PRO A 41 -7.87 39.44 29.19
N LEU A 42 -6.67 39.99 28.97
CA LEU A 42 -5.62 39.40 28.15
C LEU A 42 -4.35 39.16 28.99
N GLU A 43 -3.75 38.01 28.73
CA GLU A 43 -2.66 37.34 29.45
C GLU A 43 -1.31 38.06 29.40
N GLY A 44 -0.53 37.81 30.48
CA GLY A 44 0.91 37.53 30.42
C GLY A 44 1.83 38.75 30.45
N TYR A 45 2.67 38.85 31.49
CA TYR A 45 4.12 39.04 31.37
C TYR A 45 4.79 38.86 32.73
N ASP A 46 5.99 38.30 32.67
CA ASP A 46 6.89 37.86 33.74
C ASP A 46 7.21 38.93 34.78
N ASP A 47 7.24 38.55 36.07
CA ASP A 47 7.71 39.40 37.16
C ASP A 47 9.03 38.84 37.74
N GLU A 48 10.16 39.33 37.21
CA GLU A 48 11.44 39.36 37.91
C GLU A 48 11.73 40.79 38.39
N SER A 49 11.55 40.98 39.70
CA SER A 49 12.31 41.86 40.62
C SER A 49 12.83 43.23 40.13
N ALA A 50 12.28 44.30 40.68
CA ALA A 50 13.02 45.53 40.95
C ALA A 50 12.59 46.12 42.30
N GLY A 51 13.52 46.13 43.26
CA GLY A 51 13.26 46.53 44.65
C GLY A 51 13.04 48.03 44.84
N ALA A 52 12.37 48.36 45.95
CA ALA A 52 12.45 49.67 46.57
C ALA A 52 12.36 49.55 48.09
N GLY A 53 13.48 49.84 48.75
CA GLY A 53 13.55 50.17 50.17
C GLY A 53 13.03 51.59 50.46
N PRO A 54 13.12 52.06 51.71
CA PRO A 54 11.94 52.45 52.46
C PRO A 54 11.81 53.97 52.70
N GLY A 55 10.57 54.39 52.95
CA GLY A 55 10.29 55.54 53.82
C GLY A 55 9.58 56.71 53.17
N THR A 56 8.29 56.86 53.47
CA THR A 56 7.79 58.12 54.06
C THR A 56 6.41 57.89 54.67
N THR A 57 6.31 58.35 55.91
CA THR A 57 5.19 58.30 56.84
C THR A 57 3.95 59.04 56.34
N LEU A 58 2.80 58.36 56.35
CA LEU A 58 1.50 58.98 56.61
C LEU A 58 0.85 58.20 57.75
N MET A 59 0.69 58.88 58.88
CA MET A 59 -0.08 58.40 60.01
C MET A 59 -1.55 58.46 59.61
N ASP A 60 -2.13 57.32 59.21
CA ASP A 60 -3.56 57.12 59.39
C ASP A 60 -3.75 56.39 60.72
N VAL A 61 -4.47 57.05 61.60
CA VAL A 61 -4.87 56.55 62.91
C VAL A 61 -5.94 55.49 62.66
N ASP A 62 -5.61 54.22 62.94
CA ASP A 62 -6.58 53.14 63.01
C ASP A 62 -7.63 53.45 64.11
N GLU A 63 -8.81 53.93 63.70
CA GLU A 63 -10.02 53.68 64.48
C GLU A 63 -10.49 52.25 64.15
N PRO A 64 -10.56 51.33 65.12
CA PRO A 64 -11.02 49.99 64.82
C PRO A 64 -12.54 50.04 64.62
N ALA A 65 -13.00 49.78 63.39
CA ALA A 65 -14.36 49.38 63.14
C ALA A 65 -14.61 47.97 63.73
N HIS A 66 -14.63 47.87 65.06
CA HIS A 66 -15.15 46.70 65.75
C HIS A 66 -16.67 46.68 65.57
N ASN A 67 -17.14 46.06 64.48
CA ASN A 67 -18.38 45.27 64.37
C ASN A 67 -18.80 45.06 62.90
N ALA A 68 -17.86 44.74 62.00
CA ALA A 68 -18.25 44.05 60.76
C ALA A 68 -18.61 42.60 61.13
N VAL A 69 -19.87 42.22 60.97
CA VAL A 69 -20.34 40.85 61.23
C VAL A 69 -19.79 39.96 60.11
N ILE A 70 -18.82 39.11 60.44
CA ILE A 70 -18.33 38.07 59.53
C ILE A 70 -19.37 36.95 59.53
N LEU A 71 -19.88 36.60 58.35
CA LEU A 71 -20.81 35.47 58.19
C LEU A 71 -20.13 34.17 58.63
N HIS A 72 -20.90 33.18 59.05
CA HIS A 72 -20.32 31.92 59.56
C HIS A 72 -19.48 31.20 58.51
N GLU A 73 -19.86 31.32 57.23
CA GLU A 73 -19.20 30.71 56.07
C GLU A 73 -17.86 31.38 55.75
N ASP A 74 -17.77 32.71 55.95
CA ASP A 74 -16.56 33.51 55.69
C ASP A 74 -15.63 33.62 56.91
N LYS A 75 -15.97 32.94 58.00
CA LYS A 75 -15.19 32.98 59.22
C LYS A 75 -13.91 32.18 59.04
N GLN A 76 -12.84 32.87 58.66
CA GLN A 76 -11.49 32.32 58.66
C GLN A 76 -11.04 32.08 60.11
N TYR A 77 -11.06 30.80 60.52
CA TYR A 77 -10.67 30.40 61.90
C TYR A 77 -9.15 30.39 62.10
N TYR A 78 -8.39 30.27 61.02
CA TYR A 78 -6.93 30.14 61.04
C TYR A 78 -6.30 31.11 60.03
N PRO A 79 -5.13 31.71 60.34
CA PRO A 79 -4.35 32.50 59.38
C PRO A 79 -3.95 31.68 58.16
N SER A 80 -3.71 32.34 57.03
CA SER A 80 -3.26 31.68 55.81
C SER A 80 -1.87 31.06 55.98
N ALA A 81 -1.57 29.99 55.24
CA ALA A 81 -0.28 29.29 55.36
C ALA A 81 0.92 30.22 55.04
N SER A 82 0.74 31.17 54.11
CA SER A 82 1.73 32.19 53.76
C SER A 82 1.99 33.18 54.90
N GLU A 83 0.97 33.57 55.66
CA GLU A 83 1.13 34.44 56.84
C GLU A 83 1.88 33.74 57.97
N VAL A 84 1.72 32.42 58.11
CA VAL A 84 2.36 31.66 59.19
C VAL A 84 3.87 31.45 58.94
N TYR A 85 4.26 31.14 57.69
CA TYR A 85 5.65 30.81 57.35
C TYR A 85 6.45 31.96 56.72
N GLY A 86 5.77 33.00 56.21
CA GLY A 86 6.38 34.19 55.60
C GLY A 86 6.79 34.00 54.13
N GLU A 87 7.12 35.10 53.46
CA GLU A 87 7.41 35.15 52.00
C GLU A 87 8.65 34.35 51.56
N GLY A 88 9.49 33.91 52.49
CA GLY A 88 10.67 33.08 52.20
C GLY A 88 10.41 31.57 52.11
N VAL A 89 9.16 31.12 52.33
CA VAL A 89 8.78 29.71 52.35
C VAL A 89 7.63 29.46 51.38
N GLU A 90 7.87 28.65 50.34
CA GLU A 90 6.82 28.22 49.41
C GLU A 90 5.92 27.19 50.11
N THR A 91 4.64 27.54 50.25
CA THR A 91 3.64 26.65 50.84
C THR A 91 2.87 25.95 49.72
N LEU A 92 3.14 24.65 49.54
CA LEU A 92 2.47 23.81 48.55
C LEU A 92 1.35 23.01 49.21
N VAL A 93 0.13 23.14 48.69
CA VAL A 93 -1.02 22.31 49.07
C VAL A 93 -1.26 21.32 47.94
N GLN A 94 -0.97 20.05 48.18
CA GLN A 94 -1.20 18.95 47.21
C GLN A 94 -2.33 18.07 47.75
N GLU A 95 -3.53 18.22 47.20
CA GLU A 95 -4.72 17.45 47.60
C GLU A 95 -4.85 16.14 46.82
N GLU A 96 -4.36 16.11 45.58
CA GLU A 96 -4.40 14.96 44.69
C GLU A 96 -2.98 14.51 44.30
N ASP A 97 -2.83 13.19 44.08
CA ASP A 97 -1.57 12.62 43.64
C ASP A 97 -1.27 13.04 42.19
N ALA A 98 -0.02 13.44 41.91
CA ALA A 98 0.41 13.86 40.58
C ALA A 98 0.45 12.71 39.54
N GLN A 99 0.37 11.45 39.97
CA GLN A 99 0.39 10.27 39.11
C GLN A 99 -0.62 9.21 39.61
N PRO A 100 -1.30 8.48 38.71
CA PRO A 100 -2.25 7.46 39.11
C PRO A 100 -1.54 6.23 39.68
N LEU A 101 -2.24 5.46 40.54
CA LEU A 101 -1.71 4.24 41.18
C LEU A 101 -1.26 3.17 40.17
N THR A 102 -1.78 3.20 38.94
CA THR A 102 -1.38 2.30 37.85
C THR A 102 0.04 2.56 37.34
N GLU A 103 0.57 3.76 37.53
CA GLU A 103 1.94 4.12 37.15
C GLU A 103 2.91 3.78 38.29
N PRO A 104 3.86 2.84 38.09
CA PRO A 104 4.77 2.45 39.15
C PRO A 104 5.80 3.56 39.41
N VAL A 105 6.02 3.89 40.68
CA VAL A 105 7.03 4.89 41.12
C VAL A 105 8.43 4.60 40.57
N VAL A 106 8.80 3.31 40.47
CA VAL A 106 10.03 2.87 39.81
C VAL A 106 9.64 2.11 38.55
N ALA A 107 9.91 2.70 37.38
CA ALA A 107 9.59 2.09 36.10
C ALA A 107 10.37 0.76 35.93
N PRO A 108 9.69 -0.37 35.66
CA PRO A 108 10.37 -1.62 35.36
C PRO A 108 11.12 -1.50 34.03
N VAL A 109 12.25 -2.21 33.91
CA VAL A 109 13.00 -2.28 32.65
C VAL A 109 12.16 -3.05 31.62
N LYS A 110 11.49 -2.31 30.72
CA LYS A 110 10.73 -2.89 29.61
C LYS A 110 11.69 -3.22 28.46
N VAL A 111 11.88 -4.50 28.17
CA VAL A 111 12.58 -4.93 26.95
C VAL A 111 11.58 -4.98 25.81
N ARG A 112 11.66 -4.02 24.89
CA ARG A 112 10.85 -4.01 23.67
C ARG A 112 11.38 -5.08 22.72
N LYS A 113 10.56 -6.09 22.41
CA LYS A 113 10.90 -7.14 21.43
C LYS A 113 9.68 -7.46 20.58
N TRP A 114 9.55 -6.75 19.47
CA TRP A 114 8.44 -6.90 18.51
C TRP A 114 8.81 -7.72 17.27
N THR A 115 10.10 -8.00 17.10
CA THR A 115 10.63 -8.84 16.04
C THR A 115 11.46 -9.99 16.62
N VAL A 116 11.36 -11.15 15.98
CA VAL A 116 12.20 -12.31 16.27
C VAL A 116 13.57 -12.08 15.64
N GLU A 117 14.47 -11.50 16.41
CA GLU A 117 15.88 -11.34 16.07
C GLU A 117 16.74 -12.31 16.90
N GLU A 118 17.66 -13.00 16.22
CA GLU A 118 18.65 -13.92 16.76
C GLU A 118 19.99 -13.19 16.94
N LYS A 119 20.68 -13.49 18.04
CA LYS A 119 21.97 -12.87 18.34
C LYS A 119 23.08 -13.56 17.55
N GLY A 120 23.63 -12.85 16.56
CA GLY A 120 24.72 -13.37 15.73
C GLY A 120 24.22 -14.32 14.63
N MET A 121 25.17 -14.88 13.89
CA MET A 121 24.85 -15.79 12.79
C MET A 121 24.59 -17.21 13.32
N PRO A 122 23.46 -17.84 12.99
CA PRO A 122 23.17 -19.23 13.35
C PRO A 122 24.15 -20.20 12.66
N GLU A 123 24.17 -21.47 13.10
CA GLU A 123 25.04 -22.48 12.49
C GLU A 123 24.57 -22.83 11.07
N THR A 124 25.26 -22.26 10.08
CA THR A 124 25.01 -22.48 8.66
C THR A 124 25.95 -23.53 8.07
N ARG A 125 25.55 -24.11 6.94
CA ARG A 125 26.39 -25.02 6.14
C ARG A 125 27.42 -24.28 5.27
N PHE A 126 27.32 -22.95 5.18
CA PHE A 126 28.30 -22.07 4.52
C PHE A 126 28.95 -21.10 5.52
N ASP A 127 30.14 -20.60 5.18
CA ASP A 127 30.89 -19.65 6.00
C ASP A 127 30.49 -18.19 5.73
N LYS A 128 30.53 -17.35 6.77
CA LYS A 128 30.23 -15.90 6.66
C LYS A 128 31.18 -15.20 5.68
N GLY A 129 32.49 -15.49 5.75
CA GLY A 129 33.49 -14.90 4.88
C GLY A 129 33.26 -15.26 3.42
N PHE A 130 32.80 -16.49 3.16
CA PHE A 130 32.42 -16.91 1.82
C PHE A 130 31.24 -16.09 1.27
N LEU A 131 30.19 -15.84 2.07
CA LEU A 131 29.07 -14.98 1.68
C LEU A 131 29.53 -13.57 1.31
N VAL A 132 30.35 -12.94 2.16
CA VAL A 132 30.85 -11.58 1.92
C VAL A 132 31.72 -11.52 0.68
N ASN A 133 32.59 -12.52 0.46
CA ASN A 133 33.43 -12.57 -0.74
C ASN A 133 32.62 -12.74 -2.03
N MET A 134 31.48 -13.45 -1.99
CA MET A 134 30.60 -13.60 -3.15
C MET A 134 29.94 -12.28 -3.57
N MET A 135 29.74 -11.33 -2.65
CA MET A 135 29.15 -10.02 -2.96
C MET A 135 29.98 -9.25 -3.99
N SER A 136 31.29 -9.47 -4.04
CA SER A 136 32.21 -8.82 -4.99
C SER A 136 32.09 -9.33 -6.43
N PHE A 137 31.32 -10.38 -6.68
CA PHE A 137 31.15 -10.99 -8.01
C PHE A 137 29.69 -10.90 -8.48
N PRO A 138 29.26 -9.78 -9.10
CA PRO A 138 27.87 -9.57 -9.53
C PRO A 138 27.30 -10.69 -10.40
N GLU A 139 28.11 -11.32 -11.26
CA GLU A 139 27.67 -12.43 -12.13
C GLU A 139 27.16 -13.66 -11.35
N MET A 140 27.65 -13.82 -10.12
CA MET A 140 27.31 -14.93 -9.21
C MET A 140 26.15 -14.61 -8.27
N ILE A 141 25.56 -13.41 -8.41
CA ILE A 141 24.45 -12.92 -7.59
C ILE A 141 23.14 -13.06 -8.34
N ARG A 142 22.05 -13.35 -7.63
CA ARG A 142 20.67 -13.25 -8.14
C ARG A 142 19.81 -12.51 -7.13
N ASN A 143 19.12 -11.47 -7.59
CA ASN A 143 18.12 -10.76 -6.79
C ASN A 143 16.72 -11.22 -7.22
N VAL A 144 15.98 -11.85 -6.31
CA VAL A 144 14.73 -12.55 -6.61
C VAL A 144 13.67 -12.19 -5.58
N ALA A 145 12.46 -11.88 -6.03
CA ALA A 145 11.29 -11.79 -5.15
C ALA A 145 10.44 -13.05 -5.27
N VAL A 146 10.05 -13.63 -4.13
CA VAL A 146 9.10 -14.74 -4.09
C VAL A 146 7.70 -14.17 -3.91
N VAL A 147 6.86 -14.35 -4.93
CA VAL A 147 5.56 -13.66 -5.08
C VAL A 147 4.46 -14.68 -5.36
N GLY A 148 3.21 -14.32 -5.10
CA GLY A 148 2.07 -15.22 -5.29
C GLY A 148 0.95 -14.98 -4.27
N HIS A 149 -0.19 -15.63 -4.49
CA HIS A 149 -1.40 -15.44 -3.70
C HIS A 149 -1.26 -15.88 -2.23
N LEU A 150 -2.26 -15.51 -1.42
CA LEU A 150 -2.32 -15.86 0.00
C LEU A 150 -2.23 -17.37 0.19
N HIS A 151 -1.45 -17.81 1.17
CA HIS A 151 -1.24 -19.23 1.51
C HIS A 151 -0.81 -20.17 0.37
N HIS A 152 -0.32 -19.68 -0.77
CA HIS A 152 0.26 -20.53 -1.82
C HIS A 152 1.62 -21.17 -1.45
N GLY A 153 2.14 -20.94 -0.24
CA GLY A 153 3.37 -21.55 0.27
C GLY A 153 4.67 -20.84 -0.11
N LYS A 154 4.65 -19.51 -0.21
CA LYS A 154 5.83 -18.66 -0.45
C LYS A 154 6.85 -18.74 0.70
N THR A 155 6.42 -18.42 1.91
CA THR A 155 7.23 -18.52 3.13
C THR A 155 7.72 -19.95 3.34
N ALA A 156 6.85 -20.94 3.12
CA ALA A 156 7.21 -22.36 3.19
C ALA A 156 8.33 -22.76 2.19
N LEU A 157 8.34 -22.16 0.99
CA LEU A 157 9.40 -22.36 0.01
C LEU A 157 10.74 -21.83 0.54
N LEU A 158 10.74 -20.67 1.18
CA LEU A 158 11.93 -20.11 1.80
C LEU A 158 12.36 -20.91 3.02
N ASP A 159 11.41 -21.38 3.84
CA ASP A 159 11.69 -22.24 4.99
C ASP A 159 12.43 -23.50 4.55
N MET A 160 12.02 -24.12 3.44
CA MET A 160 12.71 -25.27 2.84
C MET A 160 14.17 -24.94 2.50
N LEU A 161 14.44 -23.79 1.84
CA LEU A 161 15.80 -23.35 1.53
C LEU A 161 16.61 -23.00 2.79
N VAL A 162 15.95 -22.51 3.83
CA VAL A 162 16.58 -22.25 5.13
C VAL A 162 16.95 -23.58 5.79
N PHE A 163 16.11 -24.60 5.79
CA PHE A 163 16.46 -25.94 6.31
C PHE A 163 17.64 -26.57 5.56
N GLU A 164 17.75 -26.33 4.24
CA GLU A 164 18.87 -26.78 3.42
C GLU A 164 20.17 -26.06 3.79
N THR A 165 20.12 -24.77 4.10
CA THR A 165 21.32 -23.94 4.36
C THR A 165 21.71 -23.83 5.84
N HIS A 166 20.75 -23.97 6.75
CA HIS A 166 20.90 -23.82 8.21
C HIS A 166 20.64 -25.15 8.93
N LYS A 167 21.35 -25.39 10.02
CA LYS A 167 21.10 -26.55 10.88
C LYS A 167 19.97 -26.23 11.85
N LEU A 168 18.73 -26.43 11.40
CA LEU A 168 17.52 -26.22 12.20
C LEU A 168 16.81 -27.54 12.50
N ASP A 169 16.18 -27.62 13.67
CA ASP A 169 15.32 -28.73 14.05
C ASP A 169 13.92 -28.55 13.43
N TRP A 170 13.46 -29.57 12.70
CA TRP A 170 12.12 -29.56 12.13
C TRP A 170 11.08 -30.00 13.16
N ASN A 171 9.99 -29.23 13.28
CA ASN A 171 8.85 -29.56 14.13
C ASN A 171 7.64 -29.94 13.27
N ALA A 172 7.04 -31.09 13.55
CA ALA A 172 5.89 -31.62 12.83
C ALA A 172 4.58 -30.89 13.12
N ASP A 173 4.41 -30.42 14.36
CA ASP A 173 3.15 -29.85 14.84
C ASP A 173 3.03 -28.37 14.50
N ARG A 174 4.16 -27.71 14.22
CA ARG A 174 4.20 -26.27 13.95
C ARG A 174 5.05 -25.95 12.73
N GLN A 175 4.41 -25.37 11.72
CA GLN A 175 5.11 -24.87 10.55
C GLN A 175 6.12 -23.78 10.94
N THR A 176 7.37 -23.96 10.53
CA THR A 176 8.47 -23.08 10.88
C THR A 176 8.49 -21.89 9.93
N ARG A 177 7.73 -20.83 10.20
CA ARG A 177 7.72 -19.60 9.39
C ARG A 177 8.95 -18.77 9.71
N TYR A 178 10.03 -18.95 8.96
CA TYR A 178 11.34 -18.37 9.27
C TYR A 178 11.36 -16.86 9.03
N THR A 179 10.86 -16.44 7.87
CA THR A 179 10.85 -15.04 7.40
C THR A 179 9.80 -14.15 8.07
N ASP A 180 8.76 -14.75 8.68
CA ASP A 180 7.79 -14.03 9.51
C ASP A 180 8.41 -13.67 10.88
N THR A 181 9.18 -12.57 10.88
CA THR A 181 9.88 -12.07 12.07
C THR A 181 9.00 -11.24 12.98
N HIS A 182 8.05 -10.47 12.43
CA HIS A 182 7.15 -9.63 13.21
C HIS A 182 6.13 -10.46 14.00
N VAL A 183 5.91 -10.12 15.28
CA VAL A 183 5.01 -10.87 16.16
C VAL A 183 3.60 -10.97 15.59
N LEU A 184 3.06 -9.86 15.05
CA LEU A 184 1.71 -9.84 14.47
C LEU A 184 1.56 -10.81 13.29
N SER A 185 2.60 -10.95 12.44
CA SER A 185 2.55 -11.88 11.30
C SER A 185 2.45 -13.33 11.77
N ARG A 186 3.07 -13.65 12.92
CA ARG A 186 3.07 -15.00 13.51
C ARG A 186 1.77 -15.31 14.22
N GLU A 187 1.21 -14.33 14.94
CA GLU A 187 -0.08 -14.48 15.63
C GLU A 187 -1.24 -14.63 14.65
N ARG A 188 -1.24 -13.82 13.59
CA ARG A 188 -2.28 -13.86 12.53
C ARG A 188 -2.06 -14.95 11.52
N GLU A 189 -0.88 -15.57 11.53
CA GLU A 189 -0.50 -16.55 10.53
C GLU A 189 -0.58 -15.99 9.09
N ILE A 190 -0.33 -14.70 8.91
CA ILE A 190 -0.30 -14.01 7.62
C ILE A 190 0.95 -13.14 7.59
N SER A 191 1.79 -13.28 6.56
CA SER A 191 2.91 -12.36 6.33
C SER A 191 2.37 -10.97 6.03
N VAL A 192 2.74 -9.99 6.87
CA VAL A 192 2.33 -8.58 6.73
C VAL A 192 3.38 -7.75 6.00
N LYS A 193 4.65 -7.89 6.39
CA LYS A 193 5.79 -7.13 5.84
C LYS A 193 6.66 -8.03 4.98
N SER A 194 7.23 -7.48 3.91
CA SER A 194 8.22 -8.21 3.10
C SER A 194 9.49 -8.48 3.93
N SER A 195 10.15 -9.63 3.76
CA SER A 195 11.37 -9.96 4.51
C SER A 195 12.51 -10.40 3.57
N PRO A 196 13.62 -9.65 3.50
CA PRO A 196 14.78 -10.06 2.73
C PRO A 196 15.60 -11.13 3.46
N ILE A 197 16.09 -12.12 2.72
CA ILE A 197 17.01 -13.16 3.17
C ILE A 197 18.05 -13.45 2.09
N SER A 198 19.31 -13.56 2.48
CA SER A 198 20.43 -13.83 1.56
C SER A 198 21.00 -15.20 1.87
N LEU A 199 20.95 -16.11 0.90
CA LEU A 199 21.37 -17.49 1.04
C LEU A 199 22.41 -17.85 -0.01
N ILE A 200 23.30 -18.78 0.34
CA ILE A 200 24.20 -19.42 -0.62
C ILE A 200 23.57 -20.74 -1.05
N LEU A 201 23.24 -20.84 -2.33
CA LEU A 201 22.55 -21.98 -2.91
C LEU A 201 23.39 -22.62 -4.01
N GLN A 202 23.30 -23.95 -4.12
CA GLN A 202 24.09 -24.73 -5.08
C GLN A 202 23.24 -25.15 -6.28
N THR A 203 23.85 -25.07 -7.47
CA THR A 203 23.29 -25.65 -8.69
C THR A 203 23.44 -27.18 -8.70
N THR A 204 22.77 -27.85 -9.64
CA THR A 204 22.96 -29.30 -9.84
C THR A 204 24.40 -29.65 -10.22
N THR A 205 25.16 -28.71 -10.78
CA THR A 205 26.60 -28.85 -11.05
C THR A 205 27.51 -28.63 -9.84
N GLY A 206 26.95 -28.26 -8.68
CA GLY A 206 27.68 -27.97 -7.44
C GLY A 206 28.24 -26.54 -7.34
N LYS A 207 27.91 -25.66 -8.28
CA LYS A 207 28.37 -24.26 -8.27
C LYS A 207 27.50 -23.44 -7.31
N SER A 208 28.13 -22.82 -6.31
CA SER A 208 27.43 -21.97 -5.33
C SER A 208 27.17 -20.58 -5.90
N HIS A 209 25.97 -20.04 -5.67
CA HIS A 209 25.56 -18.68 -6.05
C HIS A 209 24.97 -17.97 -4.82
N LEU A 210 25.15 -16.64 -4.76
CA LEU A 210 24.54 -15.80 -3.74
C LEU A 210 23.16 -15.37 -4.24
N VAL A 211 22.11 -15.82 -3.57
CA VAL A 211 20.73 -15.50 -3.94
C VAL A 211 20.12 -14.62 -2.85
N HIS A 212 19.88 -13.36 -3.19
CA HIS A 212 19.09 -12.46 -2.37
C HIS A 212 17.61 -12.69 -2.69
N LEU A 213 16.89 -13.23 -1.73
CA LEU A 213 15.45 -13.52 -1.81
C LEU A 213 14.69 -12.48 -0.99
N ILE A 214 13.56 -11.99 -1.51
CA ILE A 214 12.61 -11.21 -0.73
C ILE A 214 11.32 -12.01 -0.63
N ASP A 215 10.96 -12.42 0.59
CA ASP A 215 9.64 -12.97 0.86
C ASP A 215 8.62 -11.84 0.82
N THR A 216 7.53 -12.02 0.08
CA THR A 216 6.50 -10.99 -0.05
C THR A 216 5.16 -11.48 0.50
N PRO A 217 4.36 -10.58 1.11
CA PRO A 217 3.06 -10.96 1.63
C PRO A 217 2.10 -11.38 0.51
N GLY A 218 1.28 -12.41 0.78
CA GLY A 218 0.33 -12.94 -0.21
C GLY A 218 -1.06 -12.32 -0.19
N HIS A 219 -1.39 -11.58 0.87
CA HIS A 219 -2.70 -10.98 1.02
C HIS A 219 -2.81 -9.72 0.14
N VAL A 220 -3.97 -9.54 -0.51
CA VAL A 220 -4.22 -8.45 -1.47
C VAL A 220 -4.02 -7.04 -0.88
N ASN A 221 -4.36 -6.86 0.39
CA ASN A 221 -4.16 -5.60 1.09
C ASN A 221 -2.69 -5.17 1.22
N PHE A 222 -1.73 -6.09 1.14
CA PHE A 222 -0.29 -5.81 1.24
C PHE A 222 0.43 -5.90 -0.12
N MET A 223 -0.28 -5.71 -1.24
CA MET A 223 0.33 -5.68 -2.59
C MET A 223 1.39 -4.57 -2.75
N ASP A 224 1.36 -3.56 -1.88
CA ASP A 224 2.33 -2.47 -1.84
C ASP A 224 3.74 -2.93 -1.46
N GLU A 225 3.84 -3.86 -0.51
CA GLU A 225 5.08 -4.56 -0.16
C GLU A 225 5.63 -5.37 -1.34
N VAL A 226 4.74 -6.01 -2.11
CA VAL A 226 5.11 -6.78 -3.31
C VAL A 226 5.68 -5.85 -4.38
N ALA A 227 5.01 -4.75 -4.69
CA ALA A 227 5.48 -3.77 -5.68
C ALA A 227 6.84 -3.15 -5.28
N SER A 228 7.02 -2.85 -3.98
CA SER A 228 8.27 -2.29 -3.45
C SER A 228 9.44 -3.27 -3.53
N SER A 229 9.16 -4.56 -3.34
CA SER A 229 10.15 -5.64 -3.47
C SER A 229 10.52 -5.89 -4.93
N MET A 230 9.52 -5.92 -5.83
CA MET A 230 9.71 -6.13 -7.27
C MET A 230 10.60 -5.06 -7.90
N ARG A 231 10.57 -3.83 -7.37
CA ARG A 231 11.43 -2.73 -7.82
C ARG A 231 12.94 -3.00 -7.59
N LEU A 232 13.32 -3.72 -6.54
CA LEU A 232 14.71 -4.00 -6.21
C LEU A 232 15.29 -5.22 -6.96
N VAL A 233 14.46 -6.21 -7.29
CA VAL A 233 14.90 -7.53 -7.81
C VAL A 233 15.01 -7.61 -9.34
N ASP A 234 15.77 -8.58 -9.85
CA ASP A 234 16.00 -8.76 -11.30
C ASP A 234 15.06 -9.80 -11.93
N GLY A 235 14.32 -10.56 -11.11
CA GLY A 235 13.32 -11.54 -11.53
C GLY A 235 12.38 -11.92 -10.39
N VAL A 236 11.28 -12.60 -10.72
CA VAL A 236 10.32 -13.10 -9.74
C VAL A 236 10.11 -14.60 -9.84
N VAL A 237 9.94 -15.23 -8.69
CA VAL A 237 9.47 -16.62 -8.55
C VAL A 237 8.01 -16.56 -8.13
N LEU A 238 7.11 -16.85 -9.06
CA LEU A 238 5.68 -16.89 -8.85
C LEU A 238 5.27 -18.25 -8.29
N VAL A 239 4.74 -18.29 -7.07
CA VAL A 239 4.28 -19.51 -6.40
C VAL A 239 2.77 -19.64 -6.54
N VAL A 240 2.31 -20.74 -7.14
CA VAL A 240 0.89 -21.01 -7.39
C VAL A 240 0.51 -22.35 -6.77
N ASP A 241 -0.52 -22.36 -5.92
CA ASP A 241 -1.14 -23.59 -5.43
C ASP A 241 -1.84 -24.30 -6.59
N VAL A 242 -1.52 -25.56 -6.81
CA VAL A 242 -2.08 -26.34 -7.93
C VAL A 242 -3.59 -26.59 -7.79
N VAL A 243 -4.14 -26.62 -6.57
CA VAL A 243 -5.57 -26.85 -6.34
C VAL A 243 -6.36 -25.58 -6.64
N GLU A 244 -5.96 -24.47 -6.02
CA GLU A 244 -6.61 -23.17 -6.18
C GLU A 244 -6.32 -22.52 -7.54
N GLY A 245 -5.14 -22.75 -8.12
CA GLY A 245 -4.74 -22.23 -9.41
C GLY A 245 -4.54 -20.70 -9.44
N VAL A 246 -4.89 -20.08 -10.57
CA VAL A 246 -4.77 -18.62 -10.75
C VAL A 246 -5.87 -17.91 -9.95
N MET A 247 -5.47 -16.89 -9.19
CA MET A 247 -6.29 -16.09 -8.27
C MET A 247 -6.00 -14.60 -8.47
N VAL A 248 -6.81 -13.70 -7.89
CA VAL A 248 -6.72 -12.24 -8.08
C VAL A 248 -5.32 -11.66 -7.85
N ASN A 249 -4.62 -12.07 -6.78
CA ASN A 249 -3.28 -11.57 -6.52
C ASN A 249 -2.26 -12.11 -7.55
N THR A 250 -2.41 -13.37 -7.98
CA THR A 250 -1.58 -13.96 -9.04
C THR A 250 -1.71 -13.15 -10.33
N GLU A 251 -2.94 -12.80 -10.72
CA GLU A 251 -3.23 -11.96 -11.88
C GLU A 251 -2.60 -10.56 -11.76
N ALA A 252 -2.76 -9.90 -10.60
CA ALA A 252 -2.20 -8.58 -10.32
C ALA A 252 -0.67 -8.58 -10.40
N ILE A 253 -0.02 -9.59 -9.82
CA ILE A 253 1.43 -9.75 -9.82
C ILE A 253 1.96 -9.98 -11.23
N ILE A 254 1.34 -10.86 -12.02
CA ILE A 254 1.73 -11.10 -13.42
C ILE A 254 1.64 -9.80 -14.22
N ARG A 255 0.51 -9.09 -14.10
CA ARG A 255 0.31 -7.80 -14.77
C ARG A 255 1.39 -6.79 -14.40
N HIS A 256 1.71 -6.68 -13.11
CA HIS A 256 2.73 -5.74 -12.63
C HIS A 256 4.15 -6.14 -13.08
N ALA A 257 4.49 -7.44 -13.04
CA ALA A 257 5.77 -7.95 -13.51
C ALA A 257 6.00 -7.63 -14.99
N LEU A 258 4.99 -7.84 -15.84
CA LEU A 258 5.07 -7.52 -17.26
C LEU A 258 5.21 -6.02 -17.52
N GLN A 259 4.46 -5.18 -16.78
CA GLN A 259 4.56 -3.71 -16.88
C GLN A 259 5.96 -3.21 -16.48
N GLU A 260 6.54 -3.74 -15.41
CA GLU A 260 7.91 -3.39 -14.98
C GLU A 260 8.99 -4.09 -15.83
N GLY A 261 8.62 -5.11 -16.62
CA GLY A 261 9.53 -5.86 -17.51
C GLY A 261 10.43 -6.82 -16.76
N ILE A 262 9.89 -7.43 -15.70
CA ILE A 262 10.60 -8.36 -14.83
C ILE A 262 10.29 -9.79 -15.30
N PRO A 263 11.31 -10.63 -15.53
CA PRO A 263 11.10 -12.02 -15.94
C PRO A 263 10.43 -12.84 -14.84
N ILE A 264 9.52 -13.73 -15.25
CA ILE A 264 8.71 -14.57 -14.37
C ILE A 264 9.16 -16.02 -14.50
N THR A 265 9.42 -16.67 -13.36
CA THR A 265 9.57 -18.12 -13.23
C THR A 265 8.45 -18.66 -12.37
N LEU A 266 8.02 -19.90 -12.59
CA LEU A 266 6.83 -20.46 -11.95
C LEU A 266 7.19 -21.63 -11.02
N VAL A 267 6.63 -21.64 -9.81
CA VAL A 267 6.64 -22.79 -8.91
C VAL A 267 5.19 -23.25 -8.71
N VAL A 268 4.87 -24.40 -9.27
CA VAL A 268 3.58 -25.07 -9.02
C VAL A 268 3.71 -25.83 -7.71
N ASN A 269 3.15 -25.26 -6.64
CA ASN A 269 3.27 -25.75 -5.28
C ASN A 269 2.04 -26.55 -4.85
N LYS A 270 2.19 -27.22 -3.70
CA LYS A 270 1.16 -28.02 -3.02
C LYS A 270 0.62 -29.19 -3.84
N ILE A 271 1.49 -29.83 -4.63
CA ILE A 271 1.15 -31.01 -5.44
C ILE A 271 0.68 -32.18 -4.56
N ASP A 272 1.15 -32.24 -3.31
CA ASP A 272 0.71 -33.19 -2.30
C ASP A 272 -0.80 -33.12 -2.03
N ARG A 273 -1.45 -31.95 -2.16
CA ARG A 273 -2.91 -31.82 -2.01
C ARG A 273 -3.69 -32.59 -3.07
N LEU A 274 -3.16 -32.72 -4.29
CA LEU A 274 -3.78 -33.55 -5.33
C LEU A 274 -3.81 -35.03 -4.93
N ILE A 275 -2.81 -35.47 -4.17
CA ILE A 275 -2.60 -36.85 -3.73
C ILE A 275 -3.39 -37.13 -2.44
N LEU A 276 -3.23 -36.25 -1.44
CA LEU A 276 -3.72 -36.46 -0.07
C LEU A 276 -5.15 -35.97 0.15
N GLU A 277 -5.47 -34.77 -0.36
CA GLU A 277 -6.77 -34.13 -0.14
C GLU A 277 -7.78 -34.54 -1.22
N LEU A 278 -7.47 -34.24 -2.49
CA LEU A 278 -8.38 -34.51 -3.61
C LEU A 278 -8.36 -35.96 -4.08
N ARG A 279 -7.29 -36.71 -3.76
CA ARG A 279 -7.09 -38.12 -4.10
C ARG A 279 -7.32 -38.40 -5.60
N LEU A 280 -6.84 -37.48 -6.45
CA LEU A 280 -6.99 -37.60 -7.88
C LEU A 280 -6.14 -38.76 -8.41
N PRO A 281 -6.60 -39.51 -9.42
CA PRO A 281 -5.73 -40.41 -10.16
C PRO A 281 -4.54 -39.66 -10.79
N PRO A 282 -3.36 -40.29 -10.96
CA PRO A 282 -2.18 -39.63 -11.54
C PRO A 282 -2.42 -38.96 -12.89
N VAL A 283 -3.30 -39.53 -13.71
CA VAL A 283 -3.68 -38.97 -15.02
C VAL A 283 -4.44 -37.65 -14.88
N ASP A 284 -5.40 -37.58 -13.96
CA ASP A 284 -6.21 -36.39 -13.71
C ASP A 284 -5.40 -35.31 -13.01
N ALA A 285 -4.51 -35.71 -12.10
CA ALA A 285 -3.56 -34.81 -11.46
C ALA A 285 -2.63 -34.13 -12.50
N PHE A 286 -2.15 -34.87 -13.50
CA PHE A 286 -1.39 -34.28 -14.61
C PHE A 286 -2.21 -33.23 -15.38
N TYR A 287 -3.47 -33.51 -15.70
CA TYR A 287 -4.32 -32.53 -16.38
C TYR A 287 -4.56 -31.28 -15.53
N LYS A 288 -4.71 -31.42 -14.22
CA LYS A 288 -4.86 -30.28 -13.30
C LYS A 288 -3.59 -29.42 -13.24
N ILE A 289 -2.42 -30.05 -13.18
CA ILE A 289 -1.13 -29.35 -13.25
C ILE A 289 -0.98 -28.63 -14.60
N LYS A 290 -1.25 -29.33 -15.71
CA LYS A 290 -1.18 -28.78 -17.07
C LYS A 290 -2.12 -27.59 -17.24
N HIS A 291 -3.37 -27.73 -16.79
CA HIS A 291 -4.37 -26.68 -16.83
C HIS A 291 -3.93 -25.44 -16.05
N THR A 292 -3.38 -25.61 -14.85
CA THR A 292 -2.87 -24.48 -14.05
C THR A 292 -1.78 -23.69 -14.77
N ILE A 293 -0.86 -24.38 -15.45
CA ILE A 293 0.21 -23.74 -16.23
C ILE A 293 -0.36 -23.03 -17.47
N GLU A 294 -1.30 -23.65 -18.17
CA GLU A 294 -1.91 -23.05 -19.36
C GLU A 294 -2.83 -21.88 -19.04
N ASP A 295 -3.49 -21.87 -17.88
CA ASP A 295 -4.28 -20.72 -17.42
C ASP A 295 -3.38 -19.50 -17.19
N ILE A 296 -2.21 -19.71 -16.57
CA ILE A 296 -1.20 -18.66 -16.39
C ILE A 296 -0.71 -18.14 -17.75
N ASN A 297 -0.38 -19.05 -18.67
CA ASN A 297 0.05 -18.67 -20.02
C ASN A 297 -1.05 -17.93 -20.79
N THR A 298 -2.31 -18.33 -20.62
CA THR A 298 -3.46 -17.67 -21.24
C THR A 298 -3.56 -16.24 -20.74
N TYR A 299 -3.42 -16.03 -19.42
CA TYR A 299 -3.42 -14.69 -18.82
C TYR A 299 -2.22 -13.84 -19.30
N ILE A 300 -1.01 -14.40 -19.33
CA ILE A 300 0.19 -13.72 -19.86
C ILE A 300 -0.04 -13.33 -21.32
N SER A 301 -0.50 -14.26 -22.15
CA SER A 301 -0.73 -14.03 -23.59
C SER A 301 -1.82 -13.00 -23.88
N GLY A 302 -2.78 -12.84 -22.98
CA GLY A 302 -3.81 -11.80 -23.05
C GLY A 302 -3.26 -10.40 -22.80
N ILE A 303 -2.13 -10.26 -22.10
CA ILE A 303 -1.44 -8.98 -21.86
C ILE A 303 -0.37 -8.74 -22.92
N ASP A 304 0.52 -9.71 -23.14
CA ASP A 304 1.59 -9.67 -24.12
C ASP A 304 1.71 -11.05 -24.80
N PRO A 305 1.42 -11.16 -26.12
CA PRO A 305 1.44 -12.42 -26.84
C PRO A 305 2.86 -12.91 -27.18
N SER A 306 3.92 -12.30 -26.65
CA SER A 306 5.30 -12.70 -26.90
C SER A 306 5.56 -14.15 -26.46
N PRO A 307 6.12 -15.01 -27.35
CA PRO A 307 6.41 -16.41 -27.02
C PRO A 307 7.54 -16.56 -25.99
N ASP A 308 8.35 -15.53 -25.79
CA ASP A 308 9.47 -15.52 -24.83
C ASP A 308 8.97 -15.52 -23.39
N LEU A 309 7.82 -14.90 -23.13
CA LEU A 309 7.20 -14.79 -21.80
C LEU A 309 6.48 -16.07 -21.36
N ARG A 310 6.31 -17.04 -22.25
CA ARG A 310 5.60 -18.29 -21.96
C ARG A 310 6.35 -19.13 -20.92
N VAL A 311 5.66 -19.52 -19.86
CA VAL A 311 6.14 -20.47 -18.85
C VAL A 311 5.77 -21.90 -19.23
N SER A 312 6.76 -22.79 -19.29
CA SER A 312 6.59 -24.20 -19.64
C SER A 312 7.65 -25.05 -18.94
N PRO A 313 7.29 -26.20 -18.35
CA PRO A 313 8.26 -27.15 -17.81
C PRO A 313 9.32 -27.59 -18.82
N GLU A 314 8.97 -27.66 -20.11
CA GLU A 314 9.91 -27.99 -21.20
C GLU A 314 11.02 -26.95 -21.37
N LYS A 315 10.74 -25.68 -21.05
CA LYS A 315 11.74 -24.60 -21.08
C LYS A 315 12.61 -24.58 -19.82
N GLY A 316 12.27 -25.34 -18.78
CA GLY A 316 12.96 -25.29 -17.49
C GLY A 316 12.60 -24.09 -16.60
N ASN A 317 11.64 -23.24 -16.99
CA ASN A 317 11.19 -22.09 -16.19
C ASN A 317 10.01 -22.40 -15.23
N VAL A 318 9.72 -23.69 -15.01
CA VAL A 318 8.69 -24.18 -14.08
C VAL A 318 9.28 -25.24 -13.14
N CYS A 319 9.19 -25.02 -11.82
CA CYS A 319 9.45 -26.04 -10.78
C CYS A 319 8.12 -26.62 -10.28
N PHE A 320 8.14 -27.91 -9.94
CA PHE A 320 7.07 -28.61 -9.24
C PHE A 320 7.48 -28.78 -7.77
N ALA A 321 6.60 -28.41 -6.84
CA ALA A 321 6.95 -28.39 -5.43
C ALA A 321 5.83 -28.88 -4.51
N SER A 322 6.26 -29.36 -3.35
CA SER A 322 5.43 -29.53 -2.16
C SER A 322 6.27 -29.03 -0.97
N THR A 323 6.22 -27.72 -0.76
CA THR A 323 7.03 -27.03 0.26
C THR A 323 6.80 -27.53 1.69
N ASP A 324 5.59 -27.97 2.03
CA ASP A 324 5.28 -28.55 3.34
C ASP A 324 6.03 -29.87 3.57
N MET A 325 6.03 -30.73 2.55
CA MET A 325 6.77 -32.00 2.53
C MET A 325 8.26 -31.85 2.18
N GLY A 326 8.74 -30.64 1.87
CA GLY A 326 10.16 -30.31 1.75
C GLY A 326 10.84 -30.69 0.43
N TRP A 327 10.12 -30.71 -0.71
CA TRP A 327 10.74 -31.00 -2.00
C TRP A 327 10.34 -30.01 -3.12
N CYS A 328 11.26 -29.75 -4.05
CA CYS A 328 11.04 -29.04 -5.33
C CYS A 328 11.92 -29.69 -6.41
N PHE A 329 11.38 -29.91 -7.60
CA PHE A 329 12.16 -30.36 -8.74
C PHE A 329 11.69 -29.72 -10.06
N THR A 330 12.63 -29.49 -10.97
CA THR A 330 12.38 -29.28 -12.40
C THR A 330 12.51 -30.61 -13.16
N LEU A 331 12.04 -30.66 -14.41
CA LEU A 331 12.21 -31.86 -15.25
C LEU A 331 13.67 -32.28 -15.40
N GLN A 332 14.58 -31.29 -15.51
CA GLN A 332 16.02 -31.55 -15.62
C GLN A 332 16.58 -32.14 -14.32
N SER A 333 16.27 -31.56 -13.16
CA SER A 333 16.73 -32.12 -11.87
C SER A 333 16.17 -33.53 -11.62
N PHE A 334 14.92 -33.80 -12.02
CA PHE A 334 14.34 -35.12 -11.86
C PHE A 334 14.94 -36.14 -12.85
N ALA A 335 15.23 -35.72 -14.09
CA ALA A 335 15.97 -36.52 -15.06
C ALA A 335 17.41 -36.84 -14.59
N GLN A 336 18.05 -35.91 -13.87
CA GLN A 336 19.36 -36.12 -13.25
C GLN A 336 19.32 -37.26 -12.22
N MET A 337 18.28 -37.35 -11.38
CA MET A 337 18.10 -38.46 -10.44
C MET A 337 18.05 -39.83 -11.13
N TYR A 338 17.37 -39.90 -12.29
CA TYR A 338 17.36 -41.10 -13.13
C TYR A 338 18.74 -41.41 -13.72
N ALA A 339 19.47 -40.39 -14.18
CA ALA A 339 20.80 -40.56 -14.75
C ALA A 339 21.81 -41.08 -13.72
N GLU A 340 21.73 -40.62 -12.47
CA GLU A 340 22.57 -41.08 -11.35
C GLU A 340 22.27 -42.53 -10.96
N THR A 341 20.99 -42.92 -10.97
CA THR A 341 20.54 -44.26 -10.61
C THR A 341 20.87 -45.29 -11.69
N TYR A 342 20.57 -44.99 -12.96
CA TYR A 342 20.61 -45.98 -14.05
C TYR A 342 21.84 -45.89 -14.96
N ARG A 343 22.68 -44.84 -14.83
CA ARG A 343 23.93 -44.54 -15.58
C ARG A 343 23.83 -44.76 -17.10
N ALA A 344 24.01 -43.67 -17.88
CA ALA A 344 23.95 -43.58 -19.36
C ALA A 344 22.64 -43.00 -19.96
N LEU A 345 22.03 -42.02 -19.29
CA LEU A 345 20.96 -41.19 -19.84
C LEU A 345 21.49 -39.77 -20.09
N ASP A 346 21.13 -39.19 -21.24
CA ASP A 346 21.32 -37.77 -21.49
C ASP A 346 20.17 -36.98 -20.83
N VAL A 347 20.52 -36.16 -19.84
CA VAL A 347 19.58 -35.51 -18.92
C VAL A 347 18.68 -34.53 -19.65
N VAL A 348 19.26 -33.71 -20.54
CA VAL A 348 18.53 -32.65 -21.25
C VAL A 348 17.51 -33.26 -22.21
N THR A 349 17.93 -34.18 -23.09
CA THR A 349 17.02 -34.79 -24.06
C THR A 349 15.97 -35.70 -23.42
N PHE A 350 16.24 -36.25 -22.23
CA PHE A 350 15.23 -36.96 -21.46
C PHE A 350 14.23 -35.99 -20.83
N ALA A 351 14.69 -34.91 -20.19
CA ALA A 351 13.85 -33.88 -19.59
C ALA A 351 12.87 -33.25 -20.60
N ASP A 352 13.34 -32.94 -21.81
CA ASP A 352 12.51 -32.37 -22.90
C ASP A 352 11.34 -33.29 -23.32
N ARG A 353 11.42 -34.59 -23.01
CA ARG A 353 10.41 -35.60 -23.36
C ARG A 353 9.55 -36.03 -22.17
N LEU A 354 9.82 -35.51 -20.98
CA LEU A 354 9.06 -35.82 -19.77
C LEU A 354 7.74 -35.07 -19.68
N TRP A 355 7.55 -34.00 -20.46
CA TRP A 355 6.33 -33.18 -20.43
C TRP A 355 5.56 -33.20 -21.74
N GLY A 356 4.29 -32.80 -21.67
CA GLY A 356 3.39 -32.71 -22.80
C GLY A 356 2.75 -34.05 -23.19
N ASP A 357 2.22 -34.10 -24.41
CA ASP A 357 1.54 -35.28 -24.95
C ASP A 357 2.56 -36.25 -25.57
N VAL A 358 3.52 -36.67 -24.74
CA VAL A 358 4.56 -37.65 -25.06
C VAL A 358 4.28 -38.95 -24.30
N TYR A 359 4.46 -40.07 -24.99
CA TYR A 359 4.22 -41.42 -24.48
C TYR A 359 5.51 -42.24 -24.63
N PHE A 360 5.71 -43.18 -23.71
CA PHE A 360 6.84 -44.11 -23.77
C PHE A 360 6.33 -45.51 -24.09
N ASP A 361 6.79 -46.06 -25.22
CA ASP A 361 6.48 -47.43 -25.61
C ASP A 361 7.50 -48.38 -24.96
N THR A 362 7.02 -49.25 -24.08
CA THR A 362 7.84 -50.23 -23.35
C THR A 362 8.44 -51.30 -24.26
N GLY A 363 7.79 -51.61 -25.39
CA GLY A 363 8.26 -52.59 -26.36
C GLY A 363 9.40 -52.06 -27.22
N THR A 364 9.23 -50.88 -27.80
CA THR A 364 10.26 -50.25 -28.66
C THR A 364 11.29 -49.43 -27.90
N ARG A 365 11.04 -49.14 -26.60
CA ARG A 365 11.85 -48.25 -25.74
C ARG A 365 12.07 -46.86 -26.33
N LYS A 366 11.07 -46.36 -27.07
CA LYS A 366 11.11 -45.05 -27.73
C LYS A 366 9.99 -44.14 -27.23
N PHE A 367 10.27 -42.84 -27.27
CA PHE A 367 9.28 -41.81 -27.05
C PHE A 367 8.50 -41.55 -28.34
N SER A 368 7.18 -41.45 -28.24
CA SER A 368 6.27 -41.14 -29.34
C SER A 368 5.29 -40.06 -28.90
N ARG A 369 4.90 -39.17 -29.82
CA ARG A 369 3.80 -38.21 -29.60
C ARG A 369 2.42 -38.81 -29.89
N LYS A 370 2.39 -40.02 -30.43
CA LYS A 370 1.18 -40.82 -30.60
C LYS A 370 1.18 -41.91 -29.56
N ALA A 371 0.07 -42.05 -28.85
CA ALA A 371 -0.13 -43.15 -27.91
C ALA A 371 -0.05 -44.48 -28.68
N ALA A 372 0.72 -45.44 -28.16
CA ALA A 372 0.79 -46.78 -28.72
C ALA A 372 -0.53 -47.52 -28.48
N ASP A 373 -1.10 -47.34 -27.29
CA ASP A 373 -2.43 -47.79 -26.89
C ASP A 373 -3.22 -46.64 -26.25
N PRO A 374 -4.57 -46.64 -26.30
CA PRO A 374 -5.40 -45.61 -25.66
C PRO A 374 -5.17 -45.45 -24.15
N GLU A 375 -4.76 -46.52 -23.48
CA GLU A 375 -4.48 -46.54 -22.03
C GLU A 375 -3.01 -46.22 -21.70
N SER A 376 -2.15 -46.01 -22.70
CA SER A 376 -0.75 -45.68 -22.44
C SER A 376 -0.64 -44.36 -21.64
N PRO A 377 -0.02 -44.36 -20.45
CA PRO A 377 0.15 -43.14 -19.67
C PRO A 377 1.14 -42.19 -20.37
N ARG A 378 0.98 -40.89 -20.14
CA ARG A 378 1.97 -39.89 -20.57
C ARG A 378 3.29 -40.12 -19.84
N THR A 379 4.40 -39.68 -20.43
CA THR A 379 5.73 -39.77 -19.81
C THR A 379 5.80 -39.12 -18.44
N PHE A 380 5.20 -37.93 -18.26
CA PHE A 380 5.14 -37.29 -16.95
C PHE A 380 4.42 -38.15 -15.91
N VAL A 381 3.30 -38.76 -16.30
CA VAL A 381 2.53 -39.63 -15.42
C VAL A 381 3.33 -40.90 -15.08
N GLN A 382 3.93 -41.53 -16.09
CA GLN A 382 4.65 -42.79 -15.94
C GLN A 382 5.94 -42.65 -15.12
N PHE A 383 6.75 -41.63 -15.40
CA PHE A 383 8.07 -41.47 -14.80
C PHE A 383 8.07 -40.55 -13.58
N VAL A 384 7.15 -39.58 -13.45
CA VAL A 384 7.15 -38.62 -12.34
C VAL A 384 6.03 -38.92 -11.35
N LEU A 385 4.77 -38.87 -11.78
CA LEU A 385 3.63 -38.98 -10.86
C LEU A 385 3.45 -40.39 -10.31
N ASN A 386 3.55 -41.45 -11.12
CA ASN A 386 3.35 -42.82 -10.63
C ASN A 386 4.36 -43.20 -9.53
N PRO A 387 5.68 -42.93 -9.67
CA PRO A 387 6.62 -43.15 -8.57
C PRO A 387 6.31 -42.32 -7.32
N LEU A 388 5.93 -41.06 -7.51
CA LEU A 388 5.55 -40.18 -6.40
C LEU A 388 4.32 -40.69 -5.65
N TYR A 389 3.26 -41.05 -6.37
CA TYR A 389 2.03 -41.63 -5.79
C TYR A 389 2.32 -42.97 -5.09
N LYS A 390 3.20 -43.80 -5.66
CA LYS A 390 3.64 -45.05 -5.01
C LYS A 390 4.33 -44.78 -3.68
N LEU A 391 5.23 -43.79 -3.61
CA LEU A 391 5.88 -43.39 -2.36
C LEU A 391 4.86 -42.90 -1.32
N TYR A 392 3.95 -42.00 -1.70
CA TYR A 392 2.92 -41.50 -0.77
C TYR A 392 2.02 -42.63 -0.25
N SER A 393 1.50 -43.47 -1.15
CA SER A 393 0.62 -44.59 -0.77
C SER A 393 1.30 -45.63 0.13
N GLN A 394 2.57 -45.97 -0.13
CA GLN A 394 3.32 -46.94 0.69
C GLN A 394 3.63 -46.42 2.09
N VAL A 395 3.85 -45.11 2.25
CA VAL A 395 4.04 -44.51 3.58
C VAL A 395 2.71 -44.43 4.34
N ILE A 396 1.61 -44.11 3.65
CA ILE A 396 0.28 -43.99 4.25
C ILE A 396 -0.33 -45.36 4.62
N SER A 397 0.01 -46.42 3.89
CA SER A 397 -0.52 -47.76 4.16
C SER A 397 0.06 -48.43 5.41
N GLU A 398 1.06 -47.81 6.05
CA GLU A 398 1.73 -48.28 7.28
C GLU A 398 2.34 -49.71 7.20
N GLU A 399 2.48 -50.26 5.99
CA GLU A 399 3.10 -51.56 5.76
C GLU A 399 4.62 -51.46 5.76
N ILE A 400 5.22 -51.53 6.95
CA ILE A 400 6.67 -51.30 7.17
C ILE A 400 7.55 -52.20 6.30
N ASP A 401 7.19 -53.46 6.09
CA ASP A 401 8.03 -54.41 5.35
C ASP A 401 8.03 -54.10 3.84
N ASN A 402 6.87 -53.81 3.25
CA ASN A 402 6.78 -53.37 1.85
C ASN A 402 7.44 -52.00 1.63
N LEU A 403 7.35 -51.11 2.64
CA LEU A 403 8.02 -49.82 2.62
C LEU A 403 9.55 -50.00 2.64
N LYS A 404 10.10 -50.88 3.48
CA LYS A 404 11.55 -51.18 3.51
C LYS A 404 12.05 -51.69 2.17
N ASP A 405 11.34 -52.62 1.55
CA ASP A 405 11.71 -53.16 0.24
C ASP A 405 11.68 -52.08 -0.85
N THR A 406 10.66 -51.23 -0.83
CA THR A 406 10.54 -50.10 -1.76
C THR A 406 11.66 -49.08 -1.55
N LEU A 407 11.93 -48.68 -0.30
CA LEU A 407 13.01 -47.74 0.03
C LEU A 407 14.39 -48.32 -0.33
N ALA A 408 14.61 -49.62 -0.09
CA ALA A 408 15.84 -50.30 -0.50
C ALA A 408 16.05 -50.26 -2.02
N SER A 409 14.97 -50.38 -2.81
CA SER A 409 15.06 -50.25 -4.28
C SER A 409 15.45 -48.85 -4.77
N LEU A 410 15.23 -47.83 -3.93
CA LEU A 410 15.59 -46.44 -4.18
C LEU A 410 16.91 -46.03 -3.51
N ASN A 411 17.65 -46.99 -2.92
CA ASN A 411 18.85 -46.76 -2.13
C ASN A 411 18.63 -45.84 -0.90
N ILE A 412 17.42 -45.82 -0.34
CA ILE A 412 17.07 -45.04 0.85
C ILE A 412 17.13 -45.95 2.08
N HIS A 413 17.91 -45.56 3.09
CA HIS A 413 18.09 -46.33 4.33
C HIS A 413 17.75 -45.49 5.55
N LEU A 414 16.59 -45.76 6.16
CA LEU A 414 16.14 -45.09 7.38
C LEU A 414 16.58 -45.85 8.64
N LYS A 415 16.76 -45.12 9.74
CA LYS A 415 17.02 -45.72 11.06
C LYS A 415 15.75 -46.44 11.56
N PRO A 416 15.86 -47.56 12.31
CA PRO A 416 14.70 -48.30 12.82
C PRO A 416 13.72 -47.45 13.65
N VAL A 417 14.19 -46.38 14.30
CA VAL A 417 13.36 -45.46 15.08
C VAL A 417 12.45 -44.61 14.19
N MET A 418 12.89 -44.28 12.97
CA MET A 418 12.14 -43.41 12.05
C MET A 418 10.86 -44.08 11.55
N TYR A 419 10.86 -45.40 11.36
CA TYR A 419 9.66 -46.16 10.99
C TYR A 419 8.57 -46.18 12.07
N LYS A 420 8.86 -45.71 13.28
CA LYS A 420 7.89 -45.58 14.38
C LYS A 420 7.33 -44.16 14.51
N MET A 421 7.77 -43.23 13.67
CA MET A 421 7.23 -41.87 13.64
C MET A 421 5.84 -41.87 13.01
N ASP A 422 5.07 -40.82 13.27
CA ASP A 422 3.79 -40.59 12.60
C ASP A 422 3.99 -40.45 11.07
N VAL A 423 2.91 -40.70 10.33
CA VAL A 423 2.91 -40.76 8.86
C VAL A 423 3.51 -39.51 8.22
N ARG A 424 3.16 -38.30 8.70
CA ARG A 424 3.61 -37.03 8.10
C ARG A 424 5.13 -36.78 8.30
N PRO A 425 5.68 -36.85 9.52
CA PRO A 425 7.14 -36.83 9.73
C PRO A 425 7.90 -37.89 8.95
N LEU A 426 7.38 -39.13 8.92
CA LEU A 426 8.00 -40.23 8.18
C LEU A 426 8.02 -39.94 6.67
N LEU A 427 6.89 -39.47 6.12
CA LEU A 427 6.77 -39.10 4.72
C LEU A 427 7.74 -37.99 4.36
N LYS A 428 7.85 -36.94 5.18
CA LYS A 428 8.81 -35.87 4.96
C LYS A 428 10.25 -36.40 4.94
N ALA A 429 10.62 -37.23 5.90
CA ALA A 429 11.98 -37.79 5.97
C ALA A 429 12.31 -38.71 4.78
N VAL A 430 11.33 -39.48 4.29
CA VAL A 430 11.48 -40.29 3.07
C VAL A 430 11.69 -39.40 1.85
N LEU A 431 10.86 -38.37 1.69
CA LEU A 431 10.90 -37.47 0.54
C LEU A 431 12.17 -36.60 0.53
N ASP A 432 12.64 -36.16 1.70
CA ASP A 432 13.89 -35.42 1.87
C ASP A 432 15.10 -36.25 1.41
N GLN A 433 15.16 -37.53 1.75
CA GLN A 433 16.22 -38.43 1.26
C GLN A 433 16.06 -38.81 -0.21
N PHE A 434 14.83 -38.85 -0.73
CA PHE A 434 14.57 -39.19 -2.12
C PHE A 434 14.96 -38.05 -3.07
N PHE A 435 14.47 -36.84 -2.81
CA PHE A 435 14.72 -35.68 -3.67
C PHE A 435 16.04 -34.98 -3.37
N GLY A 436 16.45 -34.94 -2.10
CA GLY A 436 17.62 -34.20 -1.66
C GLY A 436 17.43 -32.67 -1.76
N PRO A 437 18.53 -31.90 -1.92
CA PRO A 437 18.50 -30.44 -1.97
C PRO A 437 17.74 -29.90 -3.19
N ALA A 438 17.20 -28.69 -3.07
CA ALA A 438 16.34 -28.09 -4.09
C ALA A 438 17.13 -27.48 -5.27
N THR A 439 18.13 -28.18 -5.80
CA THR A 439 19.05 -27.68 -6.85
C THR A 439 18.33 -27.30 -8.14
N GLY A 440 17.24 -27.99 -8.48
CA GLY A 440 16.43 -27.68 -9.66
C GLY A 440 15.79 -26.28 -9.61
N LEU A 441 15.40 -25.81 -8.41
CA LEU A 441 14.90 -24.45 -8.23
C LEU A 441 16.01 -23.42 -8.47
N VAL A 442 17.22 -23.73 -8.00
CA VAL A 442 18.40 -22.86 -8.12
C VAL A 442 18.84 -22.75 -9.58
N ASP A 443 18.87 -23.87 -10.31
CA ASP A 443 19.17 -23.88 -11.75
C ASP A 443 18.16 -23.03 -12.54
N MET A 444 16.87 -23.19 -12.26
CA MET A 444 15.81 -22.38 -12.86
C MET A 444 16.02 -20.88 -12.62
N ILE A 445 16.34 -20.48 -11.38
CA ILE A 445 16.62 -19.09 -11.03
C ILE A 445 17.84 -18.58 -11.82
N ILE A 446 18.93 -19.34 -11.89
CA ILE A 446 20.18 -18.86 -12.50
C ILE A 446 20.06 -18.73 -14.02
N GLU A 447 19.32 -19.64 -14.66
CA GLU A 447 19.12 -19.66 -16.12
C GLU A 447 18.16 -18.57 -16.58
N TRP A 448 17.03 -18.38 -15.87
CA TRP A 448 15.94 -17.50 -16.32
C TRP A 448 15.93 -16.12 -15.67
N ILE A 449 16.51 -15.96 -14.48
CA ILE A 449 16.66 -14.65 -13.84
C ILE A 449 18.04 -14.10 -14.17
N PRO A 450 18.14 -12.91 -14.79
CA PRO A 450 19.42 -12.31 -15.14
C PRO A 450 20.21 -11.96 -13.88
N ASP A 451 21.52 -12.05 -13.99
CA ASP A 451 22.41 -11.45 -12.99
C ASP A 451 22.24 -9.91 -12.97
N PRO A 452 22.63 -9.25 -11.86
CA PRO A 452 22.53 -7.81 -11.71
C PRO A 452 23.16 -6.99 -12.83
N THR A 453 24.22 -7.47 -13.50
CA THR A 453 24.89 -6.71 -14.58
C THR A 453 24.04 -6.69 -15.84
N ARG A 454 23.42 -7.82 -16.20
CA ARG A 454 22.48 -7.92 -17.32
C ARG A 454 21.16 -7.22 -17.00
N GLY A 455 20.64 -7.39 -15.78
CA GLY A 455 19.38 -6.80 -15.32
C GLY A 455 19.40 -5.27 -15.22
N ALA A 456 20.56 -4.69 -14.85
CA ALA A 456 20.71 -3.25 -14.66
C ALA A 456 20.37 -2.43 -15.91
N ILE A 457 20.70 -2.91 -17.11
CA ILE A 457 20.45 -2.18 -18.37
C ILE A 457 18.95 -1.88 -18.56
N SER A 458 18.11 -2.91 -18.44
CA SER A 458 16.66 -2.77 -18.58
C SER A 458 16.06 -1.98 -17.42
N LYS A 459 16.54 -2.26 -16.19
CA LYS A 459 16.04 -1.62 -14.97
C LYS A 459 16.30 -0.12 -14.95
N VAL A 460 17.54 0.31 -15.18
CA VAL A 460 17.91 1.73 -15.19
C VAL A 460 17.14 2.48 -16.26
N LYS A 461 17.01 1.90 -17.47
CA LYS A 461 16.25 2.50 -18.58
C LYS A 461 14.79 2.80 -18.20
N ARG A 462 14.15 1.94 -17.40
CA ARG A 462 12.74 2.06 -17.01
C ARG A 462 12.53 2.91 -15.76
N THR A 463 13.48 2.88 -14.82
CA THR A 463 13.29 3.42 -13.47
C THR A 463 13.99 4.76 -13.24
N TYR A 464 15.12 5.02 -13.88
CA TYR A 464 15.86 6.27 -13.69
C TYR A 464 15.21 7.41 -14.48
N THR A 465 15.05 8.57 -13.85
CA THR A 465 14.39 9.73 -14.47
C THR A 465 15.34 10.60 -15.29
N GLY A 466 16.65 10.53 -15.01
CA GLY A 466 17.67 11.35 -15.66
C GLY A 466 18.08 10.90 -17.06
N PRO A 467 18.93 11.70 -17.73
CA PRO A 467 19.39 11.42 -19.08
C PRO A 467 20.28 10.16 -19.13
N MET A 468 19.97 9.25 -20.05
CA MET A 468 20.66 7.96 -20.21
C MET A 468 22.11 8.07 -20.72
N ASN A 469 22.51 9.27 -21.17
CA ASN A 469 23.86 9.57 -21.64
C ASN A 469 24.78 10.11 -20.53
N SER A 470 24.24 10.33 -19.32
CA SER A 470 25.05 10.78 -18.18
C SER A 470 26.02 9.69 -17.72
N ASP A 471 27.16 10.09 -17.15
CA ASP A 471 28.17 9.16 -16.64
C ASP A 471 27.61 8.27 -15.52
N ILE A 472 26.73 8.81 -14.67
CA ILE A 472 26.02 8.05 -13.63
C ILE A 472 25.12 7.00 -14.29
N ALA A 473 24.34 7.35 -15.31
CA ALA A 473 23.47 6.39 -16.00
C ALA A 473 24.27 5.28 -16.71
N ILE A 474 25.39 5.60 -17.34
CA ILE A 474 26.28 4.61 -17.96
C ILE A 474 26.87 3.68 -16.88
N SER A 475 27.36 4.25 -15.79
CA SER A 475 27.92 3.48 -14.66
C SER A 475 26.89 2.57 -14.00
N MET A 476 25.63 3.02 -13.90
CA MET A 476 24.51 2.23 -13.41
C MET A 476 24.14 1.10 -14.37
N ARG A 477 24.10 1.35 -15.68
CA ARG A 477 23.76 0.33 -16.69
C ARG A 477 24.78 -0.80 -16.76
N GLU A 478 26.06 -0.47 -16.55
CA GLU A 478 27.14 -1.44 -16.52
C GLU A 478 27.36 -2.07 -15.14
N CYS A 479 26.61 -1.63 -14.11
CA CYS A 479 26.73 -2.12 -12.74
C CYS A 479 28.18 -2.06 -12.22
N ARG A 480 28.90 -0.96 -12.49
CA ARG A 480 30.32 -0.82 -12.14
C ARG A 480 30.53 -0.60 -10.64
N SER A 481 31.29 -1.47 -9.97
CA SER A 481 31.64 -1.31 -8.54
C SER A 481 32.58 -0.13 -8.25
N ASN A 482 33.38 0.30 -9.24
CA ASN A 482 34.33 1.41 -9.11
C ASN A 482 33.75 2.76 -9.59
N GLY A 483 32.45 2.81 -9.91
CA GLY A 483 31.77 4.02 -10.37
C GLY A 483 31.22 4.89 -9.24
N PRO A 484 30.53 6.00 -9.57
CA PRO A 484 29.79 6.80 -8.61
C PRO A 484 28.76 5.94 -7.86
N VAL A 485 28.70 6.10 -6.53
CA VAL A 485 27.73 5.38 -5.70
C VAL A 485 26.32 5.86 -6.04
N SER A 486 25.46 4.92 -6.40
CA SER A 486 24.02 5.14 -6.60
C SER A 486 23.25 3.95 -6.03
N VAL A 487 22.35 4.23 -5.08
CA VAL A 487 21.55 3.24 -4.37
C VAL A 487 20.09 3.60 -4.49
N HIS A 488 19.24 2.63 -4.82
CA HIS A 488 17.80 2.80 -4.77
C HIS A 488 17.23 2.17 -3.51
N VAL A 489 16.62 2.97 -2.65
CA VAL A 489 15.92 2.53 -1.43
C VAL A 489 14.42 2.47 -1.70
N THR A 490 13.78 1.36 -1.33
CA THR A 490 12.33 1.17 -1.52
C THR A 490 11.58 0.84 -0.24
N LYS A 491 12.27 0.45 0.83
CA LYS A 491 11.64 -0.04 2.06
C LYS A 491 12.45 0.30 3.30
N LEU A 492 11.75 0.63 4.38
CA LEU A 492 12.33 0.87 5.69
C LEU A 492 11.85 -0.21 6.68
N TYR A 493 12.78 -0.86 7.36
CA TYR A 493 12.51 -1.83 8.42
C TYR A 493 12.81 -1.24 9.78
N HIS A 494 11.86 -1.30 10.71
CA HIS A 494 12.12 -0.90 12.08
C HIS A 494 13.10 -1.88 12.74
N ALA A 495 13.98 -1.37 13.59
CA ALA A 495 14.80 -2.19 14.47
C ALA A 495 13.96 -2.80 15.60
N THR A 496 14.56 -3.71 16.37
CA THR A 496 13.89 -4.41 17.50
C THR A 496 13.33 -3.46 18.56
N ASP A 497 13.95 -2.30 18.74
CA ASP A 497 13.56 -1.24 19.67
C ASP A 497 12.46 -0.30 19.15
N ALA A 498 12.12 -0.42 17.86
CA ALA A 498 11.19 0.43 17.11
C ALA A 498 11.55 1.93 17.07
N GLN A 499 12.79 2.30 17.44
CA GLN A 499 13.23 3.70 17.44
C GLN A 499 13.97 4.09 16.17
N SER A 500 14.71 3.15 15.59
CA SER A 500 15.49 3.36 14.37
C SER A 500 14.95 2.54 13.21
N PHE A 501 15.18 3.04 11.98
CA PHE A 501 14.87 2.31 10.76
C PHE A 501 16.13 1.95 9.99
N ARG A 502 16.13 0.76 9.41
CA ARG A 502 17.13 0.26 8.48
C ARG A 502 16.55 0.34 7.07
N ALA A 503 17.20 1.09 6.19
CA ALA A 503 16.78 1.24 4.81
C ALA A 503 17.24 0.07 3.96
N LEU A 504 16.31 -0.68 3.37
CA LEU A 504 16.61 -1.69 2.36
C LEU A 504 16.75 -1.02 1.00
N GLY A 505 17.93 -1.17 0.41
CA GLY A 505 18.22 -0.67 -0.91
C GLY A 505 19.09 -1.61 -1.72
N ARG A 506 19.10 -1.38 -3.03
CA ARG A 506 20.02 -2.02 -3.96
C ARG A 506 21.10 -1.04 -4.36
N VAL A 507 22.36 -1.45 -4.24
CA VAL A 507 23.48 -0.71 -4.81
C VAL A 507 23.46 -0.94 -6.32
N ILE A 508 23.12 0.08 -7.11
CA ILE A 508 23.04 -0.02 -8.58
C ILE A 508 24.41 0.25 -9.21
N SER A 509 25.17 1.18 -8.62
CA SER A 509 26.52 1.52 -9.05
C SER A 509 27.40 1.93 -7.87
N GLY A 510 28.71 1.79 -8.05
CA GLY A 510 29.71 2.09 -7.04
C GLY A 510 29.78 1.04 -5.93
N THR A 511 30.50 1.39 -4.87
CA THR A 511 30.64 0.57 -3.66
C THR A 511 30.29 1.44 -2.46
N LEU A 512 29.19 1.12 -1.77
CA LEU A 512 28.76 1.82 -0.57
C LEU A 512 29.62 1.36 0.61
N LYS A 513 30.18 2.30 1.38
CA LYS A 513 31.05 2.01 2.53
C LYS A 513 30.46 2.56 3.81
N LYS A 514 30.72 1.86 4.92
CA LYS A 514 30.45 2.38 6.25
C LYS A 514 31.23 3.69 6.48
N GLY A 515 30.57 4.68 7.06
CA GLY A 515 31.09 6.04 7.28
C GLY A 515 31.09 6.95 6.04
N ALA A 516 30.59 6.48 4.89
CA ALA A 516 30.51 7.32 3.68
C ALA A 516 29.48 8.44 3.84
N GLN A 517 29.82 9.64 3.36
CA GLN A 517 28.89 10.76 3.25
C GLN A 517 28.09 10.67 1.95
N ILE A 518 26.76 10.66 2.06
CA ILE A 518 25.85 10.50 0.92
C ILE A 518 24.78 11.59 0.92
N LYS A 519 24.30 11.94 -0.28
CA LYS A 519 23.10 12.76 -0.47
C LYS A 519 21.91 11.81 -0.62
N VAL A 520 20.88 12.05 0.19
CA VAL A 520 19.61 11.34 0.18
C VAL A 520 18.61 12.22 -0.55
N LEU A 521 18.12 11.74 -1.70
CA LEU A 521 17.13 12.42 -2.53
C LEU A 521 15.77 11.75 -2.30
N GLY A 522 14.79 12.53 -1.82
CA GLY A 522 13.41 12.07 -1.65
C GLY A 522 12.62 12.01 -2.96
N GLU A 523 11.31 11.76 -2.88
CA GLU A 523 10.44 11.63 -4.05
C GLU A 523 10.07 12.98 -4.70
N GLY A 524 10.12 14.07 -3.93
CA GLY A 524 9.84 15.42 -4.39
C GLY A 524 11.04 16.12 -5.02
N TYR A 525 12.24 15.55 -4.88
CA TYR A 525 13.47 16.15 -5.40
C TYR A 525 13.42 16.30 -6.93
N SER A 526 13.83 17.47 -7.40
CA SER A 526 14.11 17.72 -8.81
C SER A 526 15.35 18.60 -8.96
N PRO A 527 16.01 18.64 -10.13
CA PRO A 527 17.13 19.56 -10.36
C PRO A 527 16.76 21.04 -10.18
N GLU A 528 15.47 21.39 -10.27
CA GLU A 528 14.98 22.76 -10.08
C GLU A 528 14.60 23.05 -8.61
N ASP A 529 14.40 22.00 -7.81
CA ASP A 529 13.93 22.06 -6.42
C ASP A 529 14.72 21.06 -5.56
N GLU A 530 15.76 21.59 -4.91
CA GLU A 530 16.68 20.83 -4.05
C GLU A 530 16.19 20.69 -2.59
N GLU A 531 14.98 21.16 -2.24
CA GLU A 531 14.50 21.15 -0.85
C GLU A 531 14.40 19.73 -0.25
N ASP A 532 14.12 18.73 -1.09
CA ASP A 532 13.97 17.32 -0.69
C ASP A 532 15.30 16.53 -0.76
N MET A 533 16.43 17.24 -0.62
CA MET A 533 17.78 16.68 -0.56
C MET A 533 18.40 16.88 0.83
N MET A 534 18.89 15.79 1.43
CA MET A 534 19.56 15.83 2.73
C MET A 534 20.89 15.07 2.69
N ARG A 535 21.92 15.59 3.36
CA ARG A 535 23.18 14.86 3.56
C ARG A 535 23.08 13.95 4.77
N ALA A 536 23.50 12.71 4.64
CA ALA A 536 23.53 11.71 5.69
C ALA A 536 24.85 10.94 5.70
N ILE A 537 25.16 10.30 6.83
CA ILE A 537 26.31 9.41 6.98
C ILE A 537 25.79 7.99 7.10
N VAL A 538 26.43 7.06 6.39
CA VAL A 538 26.13 5.63 6.53
C VAL A 538 26.75 5.12 7.84
N ASP A 539 25.94 4.87 8.85
CA ASP A 539 26.44 4.41 10.15
C ASP A 539 26.87 2.94 10.10
N ASP A 540 26.05 2.10 9.44
CA ASP A 540 26.24 0.65 9.40
C ASP A 540 25.61 0.06 8.13
N LEU A 541 26.17 -1.08 7.70
CA LEU A 541 25.69 -1.86 6.57
C LEU A 541 25.50 -3.33 6.99
N TRP A 542 24.39 -3.92 6.57
CA TRP A 542 24.11 -5.33 6.82
C TRP A 542 23.58 -6.06 5.60
N VAL A 543 23.97 -7.33 5.47
CA VAL A 543 23.28 -8.30 4.63
C VAL A 543 22.25 -9.03 5.49
N SER A 544 20.99 -9.04 5.02
CA SER A 544 19.89 -9.64 5.77
C SER A 544 19.88 -11.17 5.67
N GLY A 545 19.85 -11.84 6.82
CA GLY A 545 19.49 -13.25 7.01
C GLY A 545 18.06 -13.41 7.56
N SER A 546 17.22 -12.39 7.41
CA SER A 546 15.88 -12.25 8.00
C SER A 546 15.89 -12.16 9.53
N ARG A 547 16.19 -13.24 10.25
CA ARG A 547 16.26 -13.26 11.73
C ARG A 547 17.59 -12.80 12.30
N TYR A 548 18.64 -12.81 11.48
CA TYR A 548 19.97 -12.34 11.86
C TYR A 548 20.50 -11.41 10.77
N PHE A 549 21.45 -10.56 11.15
CA PHE A 549 22.03 -9.56 10.26
C PHE A 549 23.55 -9.73 10.21
N VAL A 550 24.11 -9.83 9.01
CA VAL A 550 25.54 -9.99 8.79
C VAL A 550 26.14 -8.60 8.55
N PRO A 551 26.87 -8.00 9.51
CA PRO A 551 27.49 -6.69 9.30
C PRO A 551 28.62 -6.80 8.27
N VAL A 552 28.68 -5.80 7.38
CA VAL A 552 29.67 -5.66 6.30
C VAL A 552 30.25 -4.24 6.31
N GLU A 553 31.51 -4.09 5.91
CA GLU A 553 32.19 -2.78 5.84
C GLU A 553 31.91 -2.05 4.52
N GLU A 554 31.77 -2.83 3.44
CA GLU A 554 31.48 -2.31 2.10
C GLU A 554 30.50 -3.22 1.35
N ALA A 555 29.70 -2.60 0.48
CA ALA A 555 28.67 -3.25 -0.33
C ALA A 555 28.82 -2.80 -1.79
N PRO A 556 29.34 -3.68 -2.68
CA PRO A 556 29.52 -3.35 -4.09
C PRO A 556 28.20 -3.43 -4.87
N ALA A 557 28.22 -2.86 -6.08
CA ALA A 557 27.09 -2.85 -7.01
C ALA A 557 26.51 -4.25 -7.27
N GLY A 558 25.18 -4.33 -7.33
CA GLY A 558 24.41 -5.53 -7.57
C GLY A 558 23.76 -6.14 -6.32
N ASN A 559 24.27 -5.82 -5.12
CA ASN A 559 23.82 -6.39 -3.85
C ASN A 559 22.60 -5.68 -3.26
N LEU A 560 21.78 -6.44 -2.52
CA LEU A 560 20.75 -5.90 -1.62
C LEU A 560 21.32 -5.74 -0.22
N VAL A 561 21.18 -4.54 0.35
CA VAL A 561 21.74 -4.21 1.66
C VAL A 561 20.77 -3.41 2.53
N LEU A 562 20.90 -3.60 3.84
CA LEU A 562 20.28 -2.77 4.85
C LEU A 562 21.27 -1.69 5.29
N ILE A 563 20.79 -0.45 5.32
CA ILE A 563 21.60 0.75 5.55
C ILE A 563 21.09 1.47 6.80
N GLY A 564 21.98 1.72 7.76
CA GLY A 564 21.69 2.50 8.96
C GLY A 564 22.12 3.96 8.81
N GLY A 565 21.45 4.87 9.53
CA GLY A 565 21.81 6.31 9.61
C GLY A 565 21.21 7.21 8.54
N VAL A 566 20.42 6.67 7.60
CA VAL A 566 19.87 7.39 6.43
C VAL A 566 18.36 7.60 6.48
N ASP A 567 17.69 7.17 7.54
CA ASP A 567 16.23 7.08 7.60
C ASP A 567 15.53 8.41 7.93
N ALA A 568 16.25 9.43 8.38
CA ALA A 568 15.66 10.71 8.82
C ALA A 568 14.80 11.39 7.73
N SER A 569 15.34 11.54 6.52
CA SER A 569 14.67 12.18 5.38
C SER A 569 13.81 11.23 4.54
N ILE A 570 14.00 9.92 4.66
CA ILE A 570 13.29 8.95 3.82
C ILE A 570 11.89 8.73 4.38
N THR A 571 10.88 9.06 3.58
CA THR A 571 9.47 8.76 3.87
C THR A 571 9.06 7.42 3.28
N LYS A 572 9.24 7.21 1.97
CA LYS A 572 8.82 5.98 1.27
C LYS A 572 9.97 5.40 0.46
N THR A 573 10.31 6.05 -0.64
CA THR A 573 11.46 5.71 -1.48
C THR A 573 12.48 6.82 -1.47
N ALA A 574 13.73 6.47 -1.76
CA ALA A 574 14.80 7.45 -1.89
C ALA A 574 15.87 6.96 -2.86
N THR A 575 16.64 7.91 -3.37
CA THR A 575 17.84 7.68 -4.15
C THR A 575 19.03 8.19 -3.37
N LEU A 576 19.99 7.32 -3.04
CA LEU A 576 21.22 7.71 -2.36
C LEU A 576 22.33 7.85 -3.39
N VAL A 577 23.04 8.97 -3.36
CA VAL A 577 24.16 9.24 -4.26
C VAL A 577 25.38 9.74 -3.50
N SER A 578 26.58 9.53 -4.05
CA SER A 578 27.80 10.06 -3.42
C SER A 578 27.75 11.58 -3.27
N SER A 579 28.32 12.11 -2.19
CA SER A 579 28.37 13.55 -1.94
C SER A 579 29.29 14.30 -2.91
N ASP A 580 30.24 13.61 -3.53
CA ASP A 580 31.28 14.18 -4.40
C ASP A 580 30.76 14.56 -5.80
N ILE A 581 29.51 14.21 -6.11
CA ILE A 581 28.90 14.48 -7.42
C ILE A 581 28.31 15.88 -7.38
N GLU A 582 28.83 16.76 -8.25
CA GLU A 582 28.37 18.15 -8.44
C GLU A 582 27.43 18.31 -9.65
N ASP A 583 27.23 17.26 -10.44
CA ASP A 583 26.32 17.25 -11.59
C ASP A 583 24.83 17.27 -11.18
N ASP A 584 23.96 17.64 -12.12
CA ASP A 584 22.50 17.53 -11.98
C ASP A 584 22.11 16.09 -11.60
N LEU A 585 21.64 15.94 -10.36
CA LEU A 585 21.19 14.65 -9.84
C LEU A 585 19.74 14.40 -10.25
N TYR A 586 19.39 13.12 -10.39
CA TYR A 586 18.03 12.68 -10.70
C TYR A 586 17.68 11.50 -9.81
N ILE A 587 16.37 11.31 -9.59
CA ILE A 587 15.86 10.23 -8.75
C ILE A 587 15.45 9.01 -9.58
N PHE A 588 15.39 7.85 -8.93
CA PHE A 588 14.55 6.77 -9.42
C PHE A 588 13.08 7.15 -9.27
N ARG A 589 12.27 6.80 -10.27
CA ARG A 589 10.82 7.07 -10.25
C ARG A 589 10.19 6.46 -8.99
N PRO A 590 9.20 7.13 -8.38
CA PRO A 590 8.40 6.52 -7.32
C PRO A 590 7.79 5.17 -7.73
N ILE A 591 7.46 4.33 -6.76
CA ILE A 591 6.88 3.02 -7.03
C ILE A 591 5.44 3.19 -7.50
N LYS A 592 5.13 2.61 -8.67
CA LYS A 592 3.75 2.49 -9.13
C LYS A 592 3.15 1.28 -8.43
N HIS A 593 2.22 1.49 -7.52
CA HIS A 593 1.57 0.39 -6.81
C HIS A 593 0.50 -0.30 -7.68
N MET A 594 0.18 -1.56 -7.34
CA MET A 594 -0.83 -2.37 -8.05
C MET A 594 -2.27 -2.02 -7.65
N THR A 595 -2.44 -1.27 -6.56
CA THR A 595 -3.72 -0.90 -5.97
C THR A 595 -3.65 0.54 -5.43
N GLN A 596 -4.77 1.06 -4.95
CA GLN A 596 -4.88 2.41 -4.37
C GLN A 596 -5.41 2.33 -2.93
N SER A 597 -4.98 3.27 -2.09
CA SER A 597 -5.51 3.44 -0.73
C SER A 597 -6.82 4.20 -0.79
N VAL A 598 -7.92 3.52 -0.46
CA VAL A 598 -9.30 4.03 -0.57
C VAL A 598 -10.05 4.05 0.76
N LEU A 599 -9.65 3.21 1.72
CA LEU A 599 -10.28 3.14 3.04
C LEU A 599 -9.65 4.19 3.96
N LYS A 600 -10.48 5.02 4.58
CA LYS A 600 -10.12 6.20 5.35
C LYS A 600 -10.63 6.07 6.79
N VAL A 601 -9.78 6.36 7.76
CA VAL A 601 -10.09 6.33 9.19
C VAL A 601 -9.52 7.59 9.85
N ALA A 602 -10.30 8.30 10.66
CA ALA A 602 -9.75 9.36 11.51
C ALA A 602 -9.32 8.80 12.85
N ILE A 603 -8.27 9.42 13.39
CA ILE A 603 -7.67 9.04 14.65
C ILE A 603 -7.38 10.27 15.50
N GLU A 604 -7.55 10.10 16.80
CA GLU A 604 -7.22 11.12 17.80
C GLU A 604 -6.66 10.44 19.05
N PRO A 605 -5.69 11.06 19.74
CA PRO A 605 -5.25 10.53 21.02
C PRO A 605 -6.38 10.69 22.05
N ILE A 606 -6.52 9.73 22.99
CA ILE A 606 -7.51 9.89 24.07
C ILE A 606 -7.15 11.11 24.94
N ALA A 607 -5.85 11.27 25.22
CA ALA A 607 -5.29 12.41 25.92
C ALA A 607 -4.66 13.40 24.92
N PRO A 608 -5.21 14.64 24.77
CA PRO A 608 -4.68 15.62 23.81
C PRO A 608 -3.21 16.01 24.06
N SER A 609 -2.73 15.94 25.30
CA SER A 609 -1.33 16.20 25.66
C SER A 609 -0.33 15.23 24.99
N GLU A 610 -0.80 14.05 24.57
CA GLU A 610 0.04 13.02 23.92
C GLU A 610 0.08 13.14 22.39
N LEU A 611 -0.53 14.18 21.82
CA LEU A 611 -0.53 14.42 20.38
C LEU A 611 0.86 14.37 19.73
N PRO A 612 1.95 14.92 20.33
CA PRO A 612 3.29 14.81 19.74
C PRO A 612 3.79 13.37 19.60
N LYS A 613 3.45 12.49 20.56
CA LYS A 613 3.78 11.05 20.48
C LYS A 613 3.02 10.39 19.34
N MET A 614 1.73 10.71 19.19
CA MET A 614 0.92 10.21 18.07
C MET A 614 1.49 10.65 16.72
N LEU A 615 1.88 11.92 16.58
CA LEU A 615 2.48 12.45 15.34
C LEU A 615 3.81 11.78 15.01
N SER A 616 4.65 11.51 16.02
CA SER A 616 5.88 10.75 15.81
C SER A 616 5.58 9.32 15.35
N GLY A 617 4.62 8.64 15.99
CA GLY A 617 4.14 7.33 15.58
C GLY A 617 3.57 7.30 14.17
N LEU A 618 2.80 8.32 13.78
CA LEU A 618 2.24 8.50 12.44
C LEU A 618 3.33 8.60 11.37
N ARG A 619 4.42 9.35 11.65
CA ARG A 619 5.59 9.41 10.76
C ARG A 619 6.27 8.05 10.64
N SER A 620 6.42 7.32 11.74
CA SER A 620 7.03 5.98 11.76
C SER A 620 6.22 4.92 11.02
N ILE A 621 4.89 4.91 11.11
CA ILE A 621 4.06 3.99 10.30
C ILE A 621 4.08 4.37 8.81
N ASN A 622 4.14 5.66 8.48
CA ASN A 622 4.23 6.12 7.08
C ASN A 622 5.55 5.68 6.44
N LYS A 623 6.63 5.58 7.23
CA LYS A 623 7.90 4.94 6.83
C LYS A 623 7.77 3.42 6.68
N SER A 624 7.07 2.76 7.60
CA SER A 624 6.95 1.31 7.60
C SER A 624 5.98 0.77 6.55
N TYR A 625 5.00 1.52 6.05
CA TYR A 625 3.94 1.02 5.17
C TYR A 625 3.89 1.83 3.85
N PRO A 626 4.31 1.27 2.69
CA PRO A 626 4.53 2.04 1.47
C PRO A 626 3.29 2.77 0.92
N LEU A 627 2.11 2.14 0.95
CA LEU A 627 0.86 2.74 0.42
C LEU A 627 0.07 3.51 1.46
N LEU A 628 0.53 3.56 2.72
CA LEU A 628 -0.12 4.35 3.74
C LEU A 628 -0.04 5.84 3.38
N SER A 629 -1.12 6.56 3.65
CA SER A 629 -1.14 8.01 3.59
C SER A 629 -1.69 8.54 4.90
N THR A 630 -0.99 9.52 5.47
CA THR A 630 -1.43 10.25 6.65
C THR A 630 -1.67 11.69 6.22
N LYS A 631 -2.81 12.25 6.61
CA LYS A 631 -3.19 13.63 6.30
C LYS A 631 -3.78 14.29 7.53
N VAL A 632 -3.66 15.61 7.60
CA VAL A 632 -4.38 16.44 8.56
C VAL A 632 -5.42 17.19 7.75
N GLU A 633 -6.69 17.03 8.10
CA GLU A 633 -7.80 17.76 7.48
C GLU A 633 -7.90 19.18 8.08
N GLU A 634 -8.65 20.08 7.43
CA GLU A 634 -8.81 21.46 7.92
C GLU A 634 -9.50 21.53 9.30
N SER A 635 -10.32 20.53 9.64
CA SER A 635 -10.92 20.38 10.97
C SER A 635 -9.90 20.09 12.08
N GLY A 636 -8.65 19.77 11.74
CA GLY A 636 -7.63 19.30 12.67
C GLY A 636 -7.63 17.78 12.88
N GLU A 637 -8.58 17.05 12.30
CA GLU A 637 -8.63 15.58 12.36
C GLU A 637 -7.42 14.96 11.65
N HIS A 638 -6.78 14.00 12.30
CA HIS A 638 -5.74 13.18 11.68
C HIS A 638 -6.35 11.99 10.98
N VAL A 639 -6.06 11.84 9.69
CA VAL A 639 -6.64 10.83 8.83
C VAL A 639 -5.57 9.85 8.35
N ILE A 640 -5.88 8.56 8.45
CA ILE A 640 -5.10 7.47 7.87
C ILE A 640 -5.88 6.89 6.69
N ILE A 641 -5.21 6.72 5.54
CA ILE A 641 -5.76 6.10 4.34
C ILE A 641 -4.96 4.85 3.99
N GLY A 642 -5.64 3.72 3.82
CA GLY A 642 -5.06 2.41 3.52
C GLY A 642 -5.85 1.63 2.47
N THR A 643 -5.35 0.45 2.14
CA THR A 643 -5.88 -0.39 1.05
C THR A 643 -7.17 -1.11 1.43
N GLY A 644 -7.33 -1.53 2.68
CA GLY A 644 -8.49 -2.24 3.21
C GLY A 644 -8.41 -2.52 4.71
N GLU A 645 -9.38 -3.27 5.25
CA GLU A 645 -9.55 -3.50 6.69
C GLU A 645 -8.32 -4.13 7.35
N LEU A 646 -7.86 -5.28 6.85
CA LEU A 646 -6.69 -5.97 7.40
C LEU A 646 -5.42 -5.09 7.39
N TYR A 647 -5.29 -4.20 6.40
CA TYR A 647 -4.16 -3.27 6.32
C TYR A 647 -4.20 -2.26 7.46
N LEU A 648 -5.33 -1.57 7.60
CA LEU A 648 -5.50 -0.53 8.62
C LEU A 648 -5.46 -1.10 10.03
N ASP A 649 -5.96 -2.32 10.22
CA ASP A 649 -5.89 -3.01 11.50
C ASP A 649 -4.43 -3.30 11.91
N CYS A 650 -3.59 -3.80 10.99
CA CYS A 650 -2.15 -3.96 11.23
C CYS A 650 -1.45 -2.61 11.49
N VAL A 651 -1.80 -1.57 10.74
CA VAL A 651 -1.23 -0.22 10.89
C VAL A 651 -1.59 0.39 12.23
N LEU A 652 -2.86 0.29 12.65
CA LEU A 652 -3.34 0.79 13.94
C LEU A 652 -2.76 0.01 15.10
N HIS A 653 -2.56 -1.30 14.94
CA HIS A 653 -1.82 -2.12 15.91
C HIS A 653 -0.40 -1.59 16.08
N ASP A 654 0.36 -1.40 14.99
CA ASP A 654 1.72 -0.88 15.04
C ASP A 654 1.76 0.54 15.62
N LEU A 655 0.81 1.40 15.27
CA LEU A 655 0.74 2.74 15.83
C LEU A 655 0.53 2.71 17.36
N ARG A 656 -0.46 1.94 17.84
CA ARG A 656 -0.83 1.86 19.26
C ARG A 656 0.18 1.11 20.11
N LYS A 657 0.77 0.02 19.61
CA LYS A 657 1.59 -0.91 20.39
C LYS A 657 3.09 -0.79 20.12
N LEU A 658 3.48 -0.52 18.87
CA LEU A 658 4.89 -0.53 18.46
C LEU A 658 5.54 0.84 18.57
N PHE A 659 4.92 1.88 17.99
CA PHE A 659 5.57 3.19 17.83
C PHE A 659 5.16 4.23 18.87
N ALA A 660 3.85 4.48 19.05
CA ALA A 660 3.39 5.56 19.90
C ALA A 660 3.16 5.12 21.36
N GLU A 661 2.81 3.85 21.60
CA GLU A 661 2.48 3.30 22.93
C GLU A 661 1.38 4.10 23.68
N ILE A 662 0.41 4.64 22.93
CA ILE A 662 -0.71 5.42 23.45
C ILE A 662 -2.05 4.79 23.08
N GLU A 663 -3.08 5.18 23.80
CA GLU A 663 -4.46 4.85 23.45
C GLU A 663 -5.01 5.88 22.45
N ILE A 664 -5.66 5.36 21.40
CA ILE A 664 -6.08 6.14 20.24
C ILE A 664 -7.56 5.85 19.96
N LYS A 665 -8.37 6.91 19.94
CA LYS A 665 -9.75 6.89 19.45
C LYS A 665 -9.72 6.78 17.94
N VAL A 666 -10.55 5.88 17.42
CA VAL A 666 -10.60 5.56 15.99
C VAL A 666 -12.04 5.71 15.53
N SER A 667 -12.25 6.50 14.48
CA SER A 667 -13.57 6.67 13.87
C SER A 667 -13.99 5.42 13.10
N ASP A 668 -15.28 5.32 12.76
CA ASP A 668 -15.73 4.35 11.78
C ASP A 668 -14.99 4.52 10.44
N PRO A 669 -14.66 3.42 9.76
CA PRO A 669 -13.99 3.47 8.47
C PRO A 669 -14.93 4.01 7.40
N VAL A 670 -14.49 5.06 6.71
CA VAL A 670 -15.18 5.65 5.56
C VAL A 670 -14.32 5.49 4.32
N THR A 671 -14.81 5.96 3.17
CA THR A 671 -14.08 5.86 1.91
C THR A 671 -13.62 7.22 1.44
N LYS A 672 -12.51 7.25 0.71
CA LYS A 672 -12.16 8.38 -0.14
C LYS A 672 -13.11 8.42 -1.33
N PHE A 673 -13.71 9.57 -1.62
CA PHE A 673 -14.55 9.77 -2.81
C PHE A 673 -13.74 10.44 -3.94
N CYS A 674 -14.31 10.46 -5.14
CA CYS A 674 -13.88 11.36 -6.21
C CYS A 674 -15.08 12.16 -6.72
N GLU A 675 -14.83 13.28 -7.38
CA GLU A 675 -15.88 14.14 -7.94
C GLU A 675 -15.85 14.08 -9.47
N THR A 676 -17.00 13.97 -10.13
CA THR A 676 -17.08 13.89 -11.59
C THR A 676 -18.25 14.70 -12.16
N VAL A 677 -18.34 14.77 -13.48
CA VAL A 677 -19.41 15.44 -14.24
C VAL A 677 -20.03 14.44 -15.20
N LEU A 678 -21.35 14.54 -15.45
CA LEU A 678 -22.04 13.66 -16.41
C LEU A 678 -22.29 14.35 -17.75
N GLU A 679 -22.53 15.65 -17.74
CA GLU A 679 -22.88 16.44 -18.92
C GLU A 679 -21.93 17.63 -19.07
N THR A 680 -21.92 18.24 -20.26
CA THR A 680 -21.19 19.48 -20.50
C THR A 680 -21.80 20.62 -19.68
N SER A 681 -20.96 21.53 -19.18
CA SER A 681 -21.41 22.74 -18.50
C SER A 681 -22.44 23.50 -19.35
N ALA A 682 -23.62 23.77 -18.78
CA ALA A 682 -24.71 24.44 -19.49
C ALA A 682 -24.33 25.84 -20.01
N LEU A 683 -23.42 26.51 -19.29
CA LEU A 683 -22.98 27.87 -19.58
C LEU A 683 -21.45 27.96 -19.55
N LYS A 684 -20.91 28.86 -20.38
CA LYS A 684 -19.50 29.21 -20.35
C LYS A 684 -19.24 30.02 -19.09
N CYS A 685 -18.46 29.47 -18.18
CA CYS A 685 -18.12 30.13 -16.93
C CYS A 685 -16.87 30.98 -17.12
N TYR A 686 -16.89 32.21 -16.61
CA TYR A 686 -15.71 33.05 -16.55
C TYR A 686 -15.41 33.47 -15.12
N ALA A 687 -14.13 33.77 -14.86
CA ALA A 687 -13.69 34.37 -13.61
C ALA A 687 -12.71 35.50 -13.90
N ASP A 688 -12.93 36.64 -13.24
CA ASP A 688 -12.02 37.78 -13.26
C ASP A 688 -10.96 37.68 -12.16
N THR A 689 -9.74 38.14 -12.46
CA THR A 689 -8.69 38.29 -11.44
C THR A 689 -9.07 39.38 -10.44
N PRO A 690 -8.55 39.35 -9.20
CA PRO A 690 -8.83 40.39 -8.20
C PRO A 690 -8.55 41.82 -8.69
N ASN A 691 -7.55 41.99 -9.55
CA ASN A 691 -7.24 43.28 -10.18
C ASN A 691 -8.15 43.68 -11.36
N LYS A 692 -9.14 42.85 -11.73
CA LYS A 692 -10.08 42.99 -12.87
C LYS A 692 -9.43 43.19 -14.25
N LYS A 693 -8.15 42.84 -14.41
CA LYS A 693 -7.40 43.00 -15.66
C LYS A 693 -7.28 41.74 -16.50
N ASN A 694 -7.61 40.58 -15.94
CA ASN A 694 -7.58 39.32 -16.66
C ASN A 694 -8.87 38.54 -16.41
N ARG A 695 -9.33 37.85 -17.44
CA ARG A 695 -10.53 37.01 -17.45
C ARG A 695 -10.21 35.68 -18.08
N LEU A 696 -10.53 34.58 -17.41
CA LEU A 696 -10.43 33.23 -17.95
C LEU A 696 -11.82 32.64 -18.14
N THR A 697 -12.08 32.02 -19.29
CA THR A 697 -13.35 31.36 -19.60
C THR A 697 -13.12 29.89 -19.90
N MET A 698 -13.78 29.01 -19.15
CA MET A 698 -13.68 27.55 -19.31
C MET A 698 -15.05 26.88 -19.35
N ILE A 699 -15.07 25.71 -19.97
CA ILE A 699 -16.16 24.73 -19.86
C ILE A 699 -15.62 23.41 -19.33
N ALA A 700 -16.47 22.68 -18.62
CA ALA A 700 -16.17 21.32 -18.15
C ALA A 700 -17.05 20.33 -18.93
N GLU A 701 -16.43 19.23 -19.36
CA GLU A 701 -17.07 18.12 -20.06
C GLU A 701 -16.62 16.79 -19.43
N PRO A 702 -17.45 15.74 -19.45
CA PRO A 702 -17.00 14.40 -19.07
C PRO A 702 -15.92 13.91 -20.04
N LEU A 703 -14.90 13.23 -19.51
CA LEU A 703 -13.97 12.44 -20.33
C LEU A 703 -14.66 11.17 -20.83
N GLU A 704 -14.29 10.73 -22.03
CA GLU A 704 -14.76 9.46 -22.58
C GLU A 704 -14.24 8.28 -21.74
N ARG A 705 -15.03 7.20 -21.70
CA ARG A 705 -14.70 5.99 -20.93
C ARG A 705 -13.37 5.40 -21.37
N GLY A 706 -12.53 5.00 -20.41
CA GLY A 706 -11.21 4.41 -20.63
C GLY A 706 -10.05 5.42 -20.64
N ILE A 707 -10.27 6.69 -21.00
CA ILE A 707 -9.18 7.68 -21.07
C ILE A 707 -8.51 7.88 -19.71
N ALA A 708 -9.29 8.03 -18.65
CA ALA A 708 -8.73 8.21 -17.31
C ALA A 708 -7.89 7.01 -16.85
N GLU A 709 -8.33 5.79 -17.16
CA GLU A 709 -7.59 4.57 -16.84
C GLU A 709 -6.28 4.49 -17.65
N ASP A 710 -6.29 4.91 -18.92
CA ASP A 710 -5.08 4.97 -19.74
C ASP A 710 -4.06 6.01 -19.24
N ILE A 711 -4.54 7.14 -18.68
CA ILE A 711 -3.68 8.16 -18.06
C ILE A 711 -3.06 7.62 -16.76
N GLU A 712 -3.87 7.04 -15.87
CA GLU A 712 -3.41 6.49 -14.58
C GLU A 712 -2.49 5.27 -14.76
N THR A 713 -2.78 4.42 -15.75
CA THR A 713 -1.90 3.30 -16.10
C THR A 713 -0.59 3.77 -16.75
N GLY A 714 -0.51 5.03 -17.17
CA GLY A 714 0.68 5.63 -17.77
C GLY A 714 0.88 5.29 -19.25
N ARG A 715 -0.15 4.72 -19.91
CA ARG A 715 -0.15 4.50 -21.37
C ARG A 715 -0.08 5.82 -22.13
N VAL A 716 -0.69 6.85 -21.57
CA VAL A 716 -0.54 8.24 -21.99
C VAL A 716 0.10 9.03 -20.88
N ASN A 717 1.09 9.85 -21.22
CA ASN A 717 1.72 10.74 -20.27
C ASN A 717 2.19 12.03 -20.96
N MET A 718 2.64 12.99 -20.15
CA MET A 718 3.15 14.28 -20.65
C MET A 718 4.59 14.21 -21.18
N ARG A 719 5.30 13.08 -20.98
CA ARG A 719 6.66 12.86 -21.50
C ARG A 719 6.66 12.44 -22.97
N MET A 720 5.55 11.86 -23.46
CA MET A 720 5.35 11.57 -24.88
C MET A 720 5.38 12.87 -25.69
N THR A 721 5.86 12.78 -26.92
CA THR A 721 5.81 13.93 -27.82
C THR A 721 4.36 14.30 -28.12
N VAL A 722 4.10 15.59 -28.40
CA VAL A 722 2.76 16.09 -28.75
C VAL A 722 2.16 15.32 -29.94
N LYS A 723 3.00 14.87 -30.87
CA LYS A 723 2.58 14.08 -32.03
C LYS A 723 2.16 12.66 -31.64
N GLU A 724 2.96 11.95 -30.85
CA GLU A 724 2.61 10.60 -30.38
C GLU A 724 1.34 10.61 -29.54
N ARG A 725 1.22 11.57 -28.62
CA ARG A 725 0.00 11.76 -27.83
C ARG A 725 -1.20 12.08 -28.72
N GLY A 726 -1.02 12.96 -29.70
CA GLY A 726 -2.08 13.31 -30.64
C GLY A 726 -2.61 12.10 -31.42
N ASN A 727 -1.70 11.28 -31.94
CA ASN A 727 -2.04 10.05 -32.65
C ASN A 727 -2.74 9.03 -31.74
N PHE A 728 -2.29 8.89 -30.48
CA PHE A 728 -2.93 7.99 -29.51
C PHE A 728 -4.41 8.33 -29.29
N PHE A 729 -4.73 9.61 -29.08
CA PHE A 729 -6.11 10.05 -28.88
C PHE A 729 -6.95 9.98 -30.16
N GLU A 730 -6.35 10.18 -31.33
CA GLU A 730 -7.02 10.03 -32.63
C GLU A 730 -7.35 8.55 -32.91
N GLU A 731 -6.39 7.64 -32.74
CA GLU A 731 -6.54 6.21 -33.06
C GLU A 731 -7.47 5.48 -32.07
N ASN A 732 -7.30 5.72 -30.76
CA ASN A 732 -8.04 4.97 -29.73
C ASN A 732 -9.41 5.61 -29.40
N TYR A 733 -9.48 6.94 -29.43
CA TYR A 733 -10.64 7.69 -28.93
C TYR A 733 -11.29 8.59 -29.98
N LYS A 734 -10.77 8.62 -31.22
CA LYS A 734 -11.30 9.44 -32.33
C LYS A 734 -11.40 10.93 -32.02
N TRP A 735 -10.50 11.43 -31.18
CA TRP A 735 -10.39 12.86 -30.94
C TRP A 735 -9.87 13.58 -32.18
N ASP A 736 -10.32 14.82 -32.37
CA ASP A 736 -9.75 15.69 -33.40
C ASP A 736 -8.26 15.95 -33.11
N LEU A 737 -7.46 15.94 -34.17
CA LEU A 737 -6.02 16.14 -34.11
C LEU A 737 -5.65 17.50 -33.53
N LEU A 738 -6.49 18.53 -33.75
CA LEU A 738 -6.26 19.87 -33.20
C LEU A 738 -6.43 19.87 -31.68
N ALA A 739 -7.51 19.26 -31.19
CA ALA A 739 -7.80 19.13 -29.75
C ALA A 739 -6.80 18.20 -29.03
N SER A 740 -6.40 17.09 -29.64
CA SER A 740 -5.45 16.15 -29.03
C SER A 740 -4.04 16.73 -28.88
N ARG A 741 -3.65 17.64 -29.79
CA ARG A 741 -2.37 18.37 -29.70
C ARG A 741 -2.41 19.54 -28.72
N SER A 742 -3.60 20.04 -28.37
CA SER A 742 -3.76 21.19 -27.48
C SER A 742 -3.92 20.82 -26.00
N ILE A 743 -3.72 19.55 -25.63
CA ILE A 743 -3.65 19.11 -24.23
C ILE A 743 -2.45 19.77 -23.53
N TRP A 744 -2.73 20.53 -22.47
CA TRP A 744 -1.73 21.27 -21.71
C TRP A 744 -1.20 20.50 -20.50
N ALA A 745 -2.09 19.88 -19.73
CA ALA A 745 -1.74 19.15 -18.51
C ALA A 745 -2.79 18.08 -18.19
N PHE A 746 -2.34 17.06 -17.47
CA PHE A 746 -3.19 16.18 -16.70
C PHE A 746 -3.16 16.64 -15.23
N GLY A 747 -4.24 16.35 -14.49
CA GLY A 747 -4.39 16.76 -13.09
C GLY A 747 -5.24 15.78 -12.29
N PRO A 748 -5.12 15.72 -10.95
CA PRO A 748 -4.38 16.64 -10.08
C PRO A 748 -2.85 16.54 -10.16
N ASP A 749 -2.31 15.33 -10.34
CA ASP A 749 -0.87 15.10 -10.53
C ASP A 749 -0.56 14.88 -12.02
N GLU A 750 0.72 14.64 -12.39
CA GLU A 750 1.10 14.40 -13.79
C GLU A 750 0.39 13.20 -14.44
N HIS A 751 -0.03 12.24 -13.62
CA HIS A 751 -0.78 11.04 -14.00
C HIS A 751 -2.26 11.10 -13.55
N GLY A 752 -2.77 12.28 -13.23
CA GLY A 752 -4.13 12.43 -12.74
C GLY A 752 -5.21 12.24 -13.83
N PRO A 753 -6.41 11.75 -13.48
CA PRO A 753 -7.46 11.32 -14.41
C PRO A 753 -8.29 12.46 -15.02
N ASN A 754 -7.72 13.67 -15.15
CA ASN A 754 -8.39 14.85 -15.73
C ASN A 754 -7.49 15.50 -16.77
N ALA A 755 -8.08 16.15 -17.78
CA ALA A 755 -7.34 16.79 -18.86
C ALA A 755 -7.69 18.28 -18.99
N LEU A 756 -6.66 19.12 -19.15
CA LEU A 756 -6.81 20.53 -19.49
C LEU A 756 -6.42 20.75 -20.96
N LEU A 757 -7.34 21.30 -21.75
CA LEU A 757 -7.18 21.58 -23.17
C LEU A 757 -7.28 23.07 -23.46
N ASP A 758 -6.49 23.52 -24.43
CA ASP A 758 -6.64 24.83 -25.06
C ASP A 758 -7.44 24.69 -26.35
N ASP A 759 -8.67 25.20 -26.33
CA ASP A 759 -9.58 25.19 -27.48
C ASP A 759 -9.78 26.59 -28.06
N THR A 760 -8.80 27.48 -27.82
CA THR A 760 -8.86 28.86 -28.29
C THR A 760 -8.31 28.97 -29.71
N LEU A 761 -8.96 29.79 -30.56
CA LEU A 761 -8.50 30.02 -31.92
C LEU A 761 -7.41 31.12 -31.95
N PRO A 762 -6.32 30.96 -32.73
CA PRO A 762 -5.29 31.99 -32.87
C PRO A 762 -5.80 33.33 -33.44
N SER A 763 -6.97 33.33 -34.09
CA SER A 763 -7.64 34.54 -34.59
C SER A 763 -8.35 35.34 -33.48
N GLN A 764 -8.65 34.71 -32.35
CA GLN A 764 -9.38 35.31 -31.23
C GLN A 764 -8.43 35.74 -30.10
N ILE A 765 -7.34 35.00 -29.88
CA ILE A 765 -6.42 35.22 -28.74
C ILE A 765 -4.98 35.18 -29.21
N ASP A 766 -4.16 36.09 -28.66
CA ASP A 766 -2.71 36.04 -28.80
C ASP A 766 -2.13 34.84 -28.05
N LYS A 767 -1.74 33.80 -28.80
CA LYS A 767 -1.12 32.58 -28.27
C LYS A 767 0.19 32.83 -27.52
N LYS A 768 0.94 33.90 -27.83
CA LYS A 768 2.16 34.25 -27.07
C LYS A 768 1.80 34.76 -25.68
N LEU A 769 0.77 35.60 -25.61
CA LEU A 769 0.26 36.15 -24.36
C LEU A 769 -0.33 35.04 -23.47
N LEU A 770 -1.13 34.15 -24.06
CA LEU A 770 -1.69 32.99 -23.37
C LEU A 770 -0.59 32.01 -22.90
N GLY A 771 0.44 31.79 -23.73
CA GLY A 771 1.58 30.94 -23.40
C GLY A 771 2.35 31.42 -22.16
N SER A 772 2.44 32.73 -21.92
CA SER A 772 3.15 33.28 -20.75
C SER A 772 2.44 33.04 -19.40
N VAL A 773 1.14 32.76 -19.40
CA VAL A 773 0.37 32.42 -18.18
C VAL A 773 0.06 30.93 -18.07
N LYS A 774 0.53 30.11 -19.03
CA LYS A 774 0.24 28.68 -19.13
C LYS A 774 0.57 27.91 -17.85
N GLU A 775 1.76 28.11 -17.28
CA GLU A 775 2.17 27.39 -16.07
C GLU A 775 1.33 27.77 -14.85
N HIS A 776 0.96 29.05 -14.71
CA HIS A 776 0.05 29.50 -13.64
C HIS A 776 -1.35 28.88 -13.78
N ILE A 777 -1.88 28.77 -15.01
CA ILE A 777 -3.17 28.11 -15.26
C ILE A 777 -3.08 26.62 -14.92
N LYS A 778 -1.99 25.93 -15.32
CA LYS A 778 -1.77 24.52 -14.96
C LYS A 778 -1.71 24.31 -13.46
N GLN A 779 -1.01 25.18 -12.72
CA GLN A 779 -0.94 25.13 -11.26
C GLN A 779 -2.32 25.30 -10.63
N GLY A 780 -3.10 26.30 -11.08
CA GLY A 780 -4.47 26.51 -10.59
C GLY A 780 -5.41 25.35 -10.92
N PHE A 781 -5.29 24.77 -12.12
CA PHE A 781 -6.05 23.58 -12.54
C PHE A 781 -5.69 22.35 -11.69
N ARG A 782 -4.40 22.04 -11.53
CA ARG A 782 -3.93 20.89 -10.73
C ARG A 782 -4.37 21.02 -9.27
N TRP A 783 -4.25 22.22 -8.70
CA TRP A 783 -4.74 22.51 -7.36
C TRP A 783 -6.25 22.33 -7.25
N GLY A 784 -7.02 22.93 -8.17
CA GLY A 784 -8.48 22.78 -8.21
C GLY A 784 -8.92 21.33 -8.37
N ALA A 785 -8.27 20.56 -9.24
CA ALA A 785 -8.57 19.15 -9.45
C ALA A 785 -8.20 18.25 -8.25
N ARG A 786 -7.30 18.70 -7.36
CA ARG A 786 -6.89 17.95 -6.17
C ARG A 786 -7.90 18.05 -5.04
N GLU A 787 -8.51 19.23 -4.90
CA GLU A 787 -9.50 19.52 -3.88
C GLU A 787 -10.92 19.28 -4.41
N GLY A 788 -11.32 19.73 -5.59
CA GLY A 788 -12.74 19.59 -6.01
C GLY A 788 -13.70 20.51 -5.24
N PRO A 789 -14.86 20.90 -5.80
CA PRO A 789 -15.78 21.85 -5.16
C PRO A 789 -16.91 21.21 -4.32
N LEU A 790 -17.22 19.92 -4.44
CA LEU A 790 -18.36 19.32 -3.73
C LEU A 790 -18.04 19.02 -2.27
N CYS A 791 -16.90 18.42 -1.98
CA CYS A 791 -16.55 17.94 -0.64
C CYS A 791 -15.05 17.88 -0.40
N ASP A 792 -14.27 18.72 -1.10
CA ASP A 792 -12.81 18.74 -1.08
C ASP A 792 -12.16 17.37 -1.36
N GLU A 793 -12.77 16.57 -2.24
CA GLU A 793 -12.20 15.33 -2.78
C GLU A 793 -11.77 15.47 -4.27
N PRO A 794 -10.75 14.74 -4.72
CA PRO A 794 -10.16 14.94 -6.04
C PRO A 794 -11.17 14.70 -7.17
N MET A 795 -11.06 15.53 -8.21
CA MET A 795 -11.83 15.37 -9.44
C MET A 795 -11.35 14.16 -10.23
N ARG A 796 -12.27 13.52 -10.95
CA ARG A 796 -12.00 12.39 -11.85
C ARG A 796 -12.88 12.46 -13.10
N ASN A 797 -12.32 12.05 -14.24
CA ASN A 797 -13.01 11.98 -15.53
C ASN A 797 -13.51 13.35 -16.03
N VAL A 798 -12.78 14.43 -15.75
CA VAL A 798 -13.18 15.78 -16.20
C VAL A 798 -12.21 16.33 -17.25
N LYS A 799 -12.79 16.85 -18.33
CA LYS A 799 -12.12 17.56 -19.41
C LYS A 799 -12.43 19.04 -19.31
N PHE A 800 -11.44 19.86 -19.01
CA PHE A 800 -11.57 21.31 -19.00
C PHE A 800 -11.07 21.89 -20.31
N ARG A 801 -11.90 22.71 -20.98
CA ARG A 801 -11.53 23.40 -22.22
C ARG A 801 -11.50 24.90 -21.98
N ILE A 802 -10.36 25.51 -22.27
CA ILE A 802 -10.22 26.97 -22.28
C ILE A 802 -10.79 27.47 -23.61
N LEU A 803 -11.83 28.30 -23.52
CA LEU A 803 -12.50 28.86 -24.70
C LEU A 803 -12.09 30.30 -24.97
N ASP A 804 -11.86 31.09 -23.92
CA ASP A 804 -11.45 32.48 -24.03
C ASP A 804 -10.56 32.91 -22.84
N ALA A 805 -9.68 33.86 -23.10
CA ALA A 805 -8.73 34.42 -22.14
C ALA A 805 -8.41 35.88 -22.50
N SER A 806 -8.98 36.81 -21.74
CA SER A 806 -8.60 38.22 -21.81
C SER A 806 -7.47 38.48 -20.83
N LEU A 807 -6.31 38.91 -21.31
CA LEU A 807 -5.11 39.06 -20.49
C LEU A 807 -4.52 40.47 -20.63
N ALA A 808 -4.03 41.03 -19.53
CA ALA A 808 -3.33 42.31 -19.54
C ALA A 808 -2.03 42.22 -20.33
N GLN A 809 -1.61 43.30 -21.00
CA GLN A 809 -0.36 43.31 -21.77
C GLN A 809 0.87 43.23 -20.86
N GLU A 810 0.87 43.98 -19.77
CA GLU A 810 2.01 44.04 -18.84
C GLU A 810 2.09 42.76 -17.98
N PRO A 811 3.27 42.11 -17.86
CA PRO A 811 3.45 40.90 -17.06
C PRO A 811 3.14 41.06 -15.56
N ILE A 812 3.33 42.27 -15.01
CA ILE A 812 3.11 42.56 -13.58
C ILE A 812 1.65 42.28 -13.18
N PHE A 813 0.70 42.53 -14.07
CA PHE A 813 -0.73 42.27 -13.80
C PHE A 813 -1.12 40.79 -13.99
N ARG A 814 -0.18 39.92 -14.36
CA ARG A 814 -0.37 38.50 -14.69
C ARG A 814 0.47 37.56 -13.82
N GLY A 815 0.93 38.05 -12.66
CA GLY A 815 1.67 37.23 -11.70
C GLY A 815 0.87 36.02 -11.20
N GLY A 816 1.57 34.98 -10.77
CA GLY A 816 0.96 33.72 -10.31
C GLY A 816 -0.09 33.89 -9.22
N GLY A 817 0.12 34.78 -8.26
CA GLY A 817 -0.85 35.08 -7.19
C GLY A 817 -2.20 35.64 -7.68
N GLN A 818 -2.28 36.13 -8.92
CA GLN A 818 -3.53 36.59 -9.54
C GLN A 818 -4.17 35.47 -10.38
N ILE A 819 -3.38 34.81 -11.23
CA ILE A 819 -3.89 33.84 -12.20
C ILE A 819 -4.22 32.49 -11.56
N VAL A 820 -3.39 31.99 -10.63
CA VAL A 820 -3.57 30.66 -10.02
C VAL A 820 -4.91 30.52 -9.29
N PRO A 821 -5.31 31.44 -8.37
CA PRO A 821 -6.60 31.34 -7.70
C PRO A 821 -7.79 31.54 -8.66
N THR A 822 -7.62 32.39 -9.67
CA THR A 822 -8.65 32.65 -10.69
C THR A 822 -8.88 31.42 -11.58
N ALA A 823 -7.81 30.75 -11.99
CA ALA A 823 -7.85 29.49 -12.71
C ALA A 823 -8.56 28.40 -11.89
N ARG A 824 -8.28 28.31 -10.58
CA ARG A 824 -8.98 27.40 -9.66
C ARG A 824 -10.49 27.72 -9.58
N ARG A 825 -10.87 28.99 -9.42
CA ARG A 825 -12.28 29.43 -9.37
C ARG A 825 -13.05 29.12 -10.65
N VAL A 826 -12.44 29.33 -11.82
CA VAL A 826 -13.11 29.01 -13.10
C VAL A 826 -13.26 27.50 -13.31
N CYS A 827 -12.33 26.68 -12.84
CA CYS A 827 -12.49 25.22 -12.81
C CYS A 827 -13.67 24.81 -11.93
N TYR A 828 -13.82 25.39 -10.73
CA TYR A 828 -14.95 25.06 -9.84
C TYR A 828 -16.30 25.50 -10.38
N SER A 829 -16.42 26.72 -10.89
CA SER A 829 -17.67 27.20 -11.48
C SER A 829 -18.09 26.39 -12.71
N SER A 830 -17.15 26.09 -13.62
CA SER A 830 -17.45 25.25 -14.79
C SER A 830 -17.82 23.81 -14.41
N PHE A 831 -17.18 23.24 -13.39
CA PHE A 831 -17.52 21.92 -12.86
C PHE A 831 -18.92 21.87 -12.23
N LEU A 832 -19.26 22.85 -11.38
CA LEU A 832 -20.57 22.91 -10.72
C LEU A 832 -21.73 23.14 -11.70
N MET A 833 -21.47 23.81 -12.83
CA MET A 833 -22.43 24.01 -13.93
C MET A 833 -22.58 22.78 -14.85
N ALA A 834 -21.74 21.75 -14.67
CA ALA A 834 -21.65 20.56 -15.51
C ALA A 834 -22.31 19.31 -14.88
N THR A 835 -23.40 19.50 -14.11
CA THR A 835 -24.12 18.40 -13.43
C THR A 835 -23.19 17.52 -12.59
N PRO A 836 -22.66 18.06 -11.46
CA PRO A 836 -21.65 17.36 -10.68
C PRO A 836 -22.22 16.11 -10.01
N ARG A 837 -21.39 15.07 -9.88
CA ARG A 837 -21.70 13.79 -9.26
C ARG A 837 -20.55 13.31 -8.38
N LEU A 838 -20.89 12.57 -7.33
CA LEU A 838 -19.92 11.88 -6.50
C LEU A 838 -19.60 10.51 -7.10
N MET A 839 -18.34 10.09 -7.02
CA MET A 839 -17.89 8.75 -7.36
C MET A 839 -17.43 8.02 -6.10
N GLU A 840 -17.94 6.82 -5.89
CA GLU A 840 -17.49 5.89 -4.85
C GLU A 840 -16.50 4.87 -5.41
N PRO A 841 -15.50 4.43 -4.61
CA PRO A 841 -14.63 3.35 -5.01
C PRO A 841 -15.37 2.01 -4.89
N ILE A 842 -15.09 1.11 -5.84
CA ILE A 842 -15.64 -0.24 -5.88
C ILE A 842 -14.49 -1.25 -5.67
N TYR A 843 -14.71 -2.19 -4.75
CA TYR A 843 -13.87 -3.37 -4.62
C TYR A 843 -14.34 -4.46 -5.57
N TYR A 844 -13.36 -5.05 -6.26
CA TYR A 844 -13.50 -6.38 -6.83
C TYR A 844 -13.28 -7.41 -5.73
N VAL A 845 -14.26 -8.30 -5.59
CA VAL A 845 -14.29 -9.35 -4.59
C VAL A 845 -14.20 -10.69 -5.29
N GLU A 846 -13.20 -11.48 -4.90
CA GLU A 846 -13.12 -12.87 -5.30
C GLU A 846 -13.38 -13.76 -4.08
N VAL A 847 -14.46 -14.53 -4.15
CA VAL A 847 -14.87 -15.47 -3.10
C VAL A 847 -14.59 -16.88 -3.57
N GLN A 848 -13.83 -17.65 -2.78
CA GLN A 848 -13.78 -19.09 -2.90
C GLN A 848 -14.75 -19.72 -1.90
N ALA A 849 -15.64 -20.58 -2.37
CA ALA A 849 -16.58 -21.28 -1.51
C ALA A 849 -16.92 -22.67 -2.06
N PRO A 850 -17.29 -23.64 -1.21
CA PRO A 850 -17.94 -24.87 -1.67
C PRO A 850 -19.28 -24.58 -2.34
N SER A 851 -19.77 -25.51 -3.17
CA SER A 851 -21.06 -25.40 -3.87
C SER A 851 -22.24 -25.05 -2.95
N ASP A 852 -22.23 -25.59 -1.73
CA ASP A 852 -23.34 -25.49 -0.79
C ASP A 852 -23.47 -24.08 -0.18
N CYS A 853 -22.35 -23.35 -0.12
CA CYS A 853 -22.27 -22.02 0.46
C CYS A 853 -22.59 -20.90 -0.53
N ILE A 854 -22.69 -21.18 -1.84
CA ILE A 854 -22.88 -20.15 -2.88
C ILE A 854 -24.13 -19.31 -2.61
N SER A 855 -25.25 -19.94 -2.26
CA SER A 855 -26.51 -19.22 -1.96
C SER A 855 -26.35 -18.20 -0.81
N ALA A 856 -25.56 -18.53 0.21
CA ALA A 856 -25.24 -17.63 1.32
C ALA A 856 -24.36 -16.46 0.84
N VAL A 857 -23.38 -16.71 -0.03
CA VAL A 857 -22.52 -15.66 -0.63
C VAL A 857 -23.37 -14.62 -1.37
N TYR A 858 -24.31 -15.07 -2.22
CA TYR A 858 -25.23 -14.17 -2.94
C TYR A 858 -26.10 -13.36 -1.99
N THR A 859 -26.59 -13.99 -0.91
CA THR A 859 -27.44 -13.32 0.08
C THR A 859 -26.69 -12.20 0.82
N VAL A 860 -25.44 -12.44 1.21
CA VAL A 860 -24.61 -11.44 1.89
C VAL A 860 -24.23 -10.30 0.94
N LEU A 861 -23.84 -10.61 -0.31
CA LEU A 861 -23.53 -9.60 -1.32
C LEU A 861 -24.75 -8.70 -1.63
N ALA A 862 -25.94 -9.29 -1.81
CA ALA A 862 -27.14 -8.54 -2.15
C ALA A 862 -27.55 -7.51 -1.07
N ARG A 863 -27.27 -7.80 0.21
CA ARG A 863 -27.52 -6.86 1.32
C ARG A 863 -26.62 -5.63 1.29
N ARG A 864 -25.47 -5.72 0.61
CA ARG A 864 -24.40 -4.71 0.60
C ARG A 864 -24.20 -4.10 -0.80
N ARG A 865 -25.27 -4.02 -1.60
CA ARG A 865 -25.25 -3.53 -3.00
C ARG A 865 -24.25 -4.25 -3.91
N GLY A 866 -23.84 -5.46 -3.54
CA GLY A 866 -22.89 -6.25 -4.30
C GLY A 866 -23.52 -6.82 -5.58
N HIS A 867 -22.80 -6.72 -6.69
CA HIS A 867 -23.21 -7.30 -7.97
C HIS A 867 -22.26 -8.45 -8.34
N VAL A 868 -22.79 -9.66 -8.47
CA VAL A 868 -22.02 -10.82 -8.93
C VAL A 868 -21.79 -10.71 -10.43
N THR A 869 -20.53 -10.70 -10.84
CA THR A 869 -20.14 -10.60 -12.26
C THR A 869 -20.03 -11.99 -12.89
N GLN A 870 -19.42 -12.95 -12.18
CA GLN A 870 -19.21 -14.31 -12.67
C GLN A 870 -19.26 -15.33 -11.53
N ASP A 871 -19.80 -16.50 -11.85
CA ASP A 871 -19.78 -17.72 -11.06
C ASP A 871 -19.12 -18.78 -11.95
N LEU A 872 -17.97 -19.31 -11.51
CA LEU A 872 -17.24 -20.35 -12.23
C LEU A 872 -16.81 -21.47 -11.27
N PRO A 873 -17.09 -22.74 -11.59
CA PRO A 873 -16.51 -23.85 -10.85
C PRO A 873 -14.99 -23.91 -11.09
N LYS A 874 -14.21 -24.14 -10.04
CA LYS A 874 -12.75 -24.29 -10.19
C LYS A 874 -12.45 -25.68 -10.74
N ALA A 875 -11.86 -25.73 -11.94
CA ALA A 875 -11.55 -27.00 -12.59
C ALA A 875 -10.67 -27.90 -11.70
N GLY A 876 -11.08 -29.16 -11.52
CA GLY A 876 -10.35 -30.14 -10.71
C GLY A 876 -10.40 -29.89 -9.20
N SER A 877 -11.34 -29.08 -8.70
CA SER A 877 -11.57 -28.82 -7.28
C SER A 877 -13.08 -28.76 -7.00
N PRO A 878 -13.58 -29.13 -5.80
CA PRO A 878 -14.99 -28.95 -5.43
C PRO A 878 -15.36 -27.49 -5.13
N LEU A 879 -14.40 -26.57 -5.22
CA LEU A 879 -14.60 -25.15 -4.94
C LEU A 879 -15.17 -24.41 -6.15
N TYR A 880 -15.96 -23.38 -5.86
CA TYR A 880 -16.43 -22.38 -6.80
C TYR A 880 -15.74 -21.05 -6.53
N THR A 881 -15.50 -20.31 -7.59
CA THR A 881 -15.00 -18.94 -7.54
C THR A 881 -16.12 -17.99 -7.96
N VAL A 882 -16.62 -17.22 -7.00
CA VAL A 882 -17.62 -16.17 -7.24
C VAL A 882 -16.90 -14.83 -7.30
N LYS A 883 -16.99 -14.17 -8.46
CA LYS A 883 -16.43 -12.84 -8.72
C LYS A 883 -17.54 -11.81 -8.60
N ALA A 884 -17.33 -10.77 -7.81
CA ALA A 884 -18.34 -9.75 -7.55
C ALA A 884 -17.71 -8.36 -7.43
N LEU A 885 -18.56 -7.33 -7.52
CA LEU A 885 -18.21 -5.93 -7.29
C LEU A 885 -19.02 -5.42 -6.10
N ILE A 886 -18.37 -4.76 -5.15
CA ILE A 886 -19.01 -4.19 -3.96
C ILE A 886 -18.51 -2.76 -3.73
N PRO A 887 -19.39 -1.79 -3.42
CA PRO A 887 -18.94 -0.48 -2.97
C PRO A 887 -18.12 -0.58 -1.68
N VAL A 888 -16.99 0.11 -1.61
CA VAL A 888 -16.05 -0.03 -0.47
C VAL A 888 -16.73 0.33 0.86
N ILE A 889 -17.62 1.33 0.87
CA ILE A 889 -18.33 1.74 2.09
C ILE A 889 -19.21 0.63 2.66
N ASP A 890 -19.79 -0.21 1.79
CA ASP A 890 -20.61 -1.35 2.16
C ASP A 890 -19.79 -2.64 2.33
N ALA A 891 -18.49 -2.58 2.05
CA ALA A 891 -17.57 -3.70 2.19
C ALA A 891 -17.07 -3.87 3.63
N ASN A 892 -17.24 -2.84 4.48
CA ASN A 892 -16.87 -2.84 5.90
C ASN A 892 -17.51 -4.03 6.65
N GLY A 893 -16.68 -4.97 7.13
CA GLY A 893 -17.08 -6.19 7.82
C GLY A 893 -17.60 -7.30 6.90
N PHE A 894 -17.51 -7.15 5.58
CA PHE A 894 -18.03 -8.13 4.62
C PHE A 894 -17.39 -9.50 4.76
N GLU A 895 -16.05 -9.57 4.95
CA GLU A 895 -15.35 -10.85 5.14
C GLU A 895 -15.87 -11.59 6.37
N THR A 896 -16.03 -10.87 7.49
CA THR A 896 -16.51 -11.44 8.76
C THR A 896 -17.93 -11.96 8.64
N ASP A 897 -18.83 -11.20 8.02
CA ASP A 897 -20.21 -11.62 7.78
C ASP A 897 -20.27 -12.85 6.87
N LEU A 898 -19.47 -12.86 5.81
CA LEU A 898 -19.42 -13.95 4.85
C LEU A 898 -18.93 -15.25 5.51
N ARG A 899 -17.85 -15.16 6.29
CA ARG A 899 -17.31 -16.30 7.04
C ARG A 899 -18.30 -16.76 8.11
N THR A 900 -18.97 -15.85 8.80
CA THR A 900 -19.99 -16.23 9.80
C THR A 900 -21.17 -16.94 9.15
N ALA A 901 -21.69 -16.42 8.04
CA ALA A 901 -22.80 -17.00 7.30
C ALA A 901 -22.49 -18.39 6.69
N THR A 902 -21.20 -18.65 6.40
CA THR A 902 -20.72 -19.89 5.78
C THR A 902 -19.97 -20.81 6.74
N GLN A 903 -20.02 -20.53 8.06
CA GLN A 903 -19.29 -21.30 9.09
C GLN A 903 -17.77 -21.39 8.83
N GLY A 904 -17.20 -20.35 8.21
CA GLY A 904 -15.79 -20.24 7.86
C GLY A 904 -15.38 -20.98 6.59
N GLN A 905 -16.32 -21.59 5.85
CA GLN A 905 -16.01 -22.34 4.63
C GLN A 905 -15.74 -21.45 3.42
N ALA A 906 -16.42 -20.30 3.32
CA ALA A 906 -16.12 -19.34 2.26
C ALA A 906 -15.01 -18.38 2.71
N PHE A 907 -14.14 -18.04 1.77
CA PHE A 907 -13.07 -17.08 1.97
C PHE A 907 -13.14 -16.04 0.85
N CYS A 908 -12.97 -14.76 1.19
CA CYS A 908 -13.00 -13.69 0.21
C CYS A 908 -11.77 -12.80 0.30
N LEU A 909 -11.38 -12.25 -0.84
CA LEU A 909 -10.38 -11.21 -0.94
C LEU A 909 -10.96 -10.02 -1.69
N GLN A 910 -10.61 -8.83 -1.24
CA GLN A 910 -11.16 -7.58 -1.74
C GLN A 910 -10.00 -6.71 -2.23
N VAL A 911 -10.10 -6.20 -3.46
CA VAL A 911 -9.08 -5.32 -4.05
C VAL A 911 -9.77 -4.15 -4.73
N PHE A 912 -9.18 -2.96 -4.65
CA PHE A 912 -9.65 -1.82 -5.41
C PHE A 912 -9.60 -2.10 -6.92
N ASP A 913 -10.72 -1.86 -7.61
CA ASP A 913 -10.87 -2.10 -9.04
C ASP A 913 -11.08 -0.80 -9.81
N HIS A 914 -12.20 -0.11 -9.57
CA HIS A 914 -12.54 1.12 -10.27
C HIS A 914 -13.41 2.07 -9.43
N TRP A 915 -13.69 3.25 -9.99
CA TRP A 915 -14.59 4.24 -9.44
C TRP A 915 -15.94 4.20 -10.16
N SER A 916 -17.05 4.19 -9.40
CA SER A 916 -18.41 4.21 -9.94
C SER A 916 -19.15 5.45 -9.47
N VAL A 917 -20.08 5.95 -10.28
CA VAL A 917 -20.93 7.10 -9.91
C VAL A 917 -21.93 6.67 -8.85
N VAL A 918 -22.01 7.42 -7.76
CA VAL A 918 -23.00 7.21 -6.70
C VAL A 918 -24.39 7.54 -7.24
N PRO A 919 -25.40 6.67 -7.04
CA PRO A 919 -26.77 6.99 -7.40
C PRO A 919 -27.30 8.22 -6.64
N GLY A 920 -27.94 9.13 -7.37
CA GLY A 920 -28.50 10.36 -6.80
C GLY A 920 -27.83 11.64 -7.30
N ASP A 921 -28.43 12.76 -6.94
CA ASP A 921 -27.87 14.09 -7.17
C ASP A 921 -27.35 14.67 -5.84
N PRO A 922 -26.06 15.02 -5.73
CA PRO A 922 -25.53 15.62 -4.51
C PRO A 922 -26.10 17.01 -4.22
N ALA A 923 -26.57 17.75 -5.22
CA ALA A 923 -27.06 19.12 -5.08
C ALA A 923 -28.57 19.23 -4.79
N ASP A 924 -29.32 18.12 -4.84
CA ASP A 924 -30.79 18.16 -4.76
C ASP A 924 -31.29 18.47 -3.34
N THR A 925 -31.66 19.74 -3.08
CA THR A 925 -32.15 20.24 -1.79
C THR A 925 -33.53 19.74 -1.39
N SER A 926 -34.28 19.11 -2.30
CA SER A 926 -35.61 18.58 -1.99
C SER A 926 -35.57 17.35 -1.08
N ILE A 927 -34.45 16.62 -1.06
CA ILE A 927 -34.28 15.39 -0.28
C ILE A 927 -33.98 15.73 1.19
N LYS A 928 -34.91 15.35 2.07
CA LYS A 928 -34.74 15.43 3.52
C LYS A 928 -34.09 14.15 4.04
N LEU A 929 -32.92 14.29 4.64
CA LEU A 929 -32.19 13.19 5.25
C LEU A 929 -32.51 13.11 6.74
N ARG A 930 -32.62 11.88 7.24
CA ARG A 930 -32.78 11.62 8.68
C ARG A 930 -31.43 11.29 9.29
N PRO A 931 -31.09 11.84 10.47
CA PRO A 931 -29.91 11.43 11.20
C PRO A 931 -29.96 9.92 11.50
N LEU A 932 -28.81 9.24 11.40
CA LEU A 932 -28.59 7.83 11.77
C LEU A 932 -29.34 6.75 10.94
N GLU A 933 -30.26 7.12 10.04
CA GLU A 933 -30.84 6.17 9.09
C GLU A 933 -29.98 6.07 7.81
N PRO A 934 -29.72 4.86 7.28
CA PRO A 934 -28.97 4.70 6.04
C PRO A 934 -29.80 5.20 4.85
N ALA A 935 -29.25 6.15 4.09
CA ALA A 935 -29.84 6.60 2.84
C ALA A 935 -29.71 5.52 1.76
N SER A 936 -30.73 5.40 0.89
CA SER A 936 -30.71 4.44 -0.22
C SER A 936 -31.20 5.06 -1.53
N GLY A 937 -30.82 4.44 -2.65
CA GLY A 937 -31.24 4.88 -3.98
C GLY A 937 -30.74 6.30 -4.29
N GLN A 938 -31.65 7.18 -4.71
CA GLN A 938 -31.32 8.54 -5.17
C GLN A 938 -30.90 9.51 -4.05
N ALA A 939 -31.15 9.17 -2.78
CA ALA A 939 -30.77 10.01 -1.64
C ALA A 939 -29.30 9.83 -1.21
N LEU A 940 -28.62 8.78 -1.68
CA LEU A 940 -27.30 8.39 -1.20
C LEU A 940 -26.23 9.43 -1.51
N ALA A 941 -26.19 9.96 -2.75
CA ALA A 941 -25.20 10.96 -3.15
C ALA A 941 -25.22 12.20 -2.24
N ARG A 942 -26.41 12.71 -1.93
CA ARG A 942 -26.60 13.87 -1.03
C ARG A 942 -26.14 13.57 0.39
N ASP A 943 -26.50 12.40 0.92
CA ASP A 943 -26.11 11.98 2.27
C ASP A 943 -24.59 11.88 2.43
N LEU A 944 -23.92 11.25 1.48
CA LEU A 944 -22.47 11.11 1.50
C LEU A 944 -21.74 12.44 1.36
N VAL A 945 -22.21 13.33 0.48
CA VAL A 945 -21.62 14.68 0.33
C VAL A 945 -21.79 15.50 1.60
N LEU A 946 -23.00 15.55 2.18
CA LEU A 946 -23.25 16.34 3.39
C LEU A 946 -22.44 15.83 4.59
N LYS A 947 -22.39 14.51 4.80
CA LYS A 947 -21.57 13.90 5.86
C LYS A 947 -20.07 14.20 5.68
N THR A 948 -19.58 14.11 4.44
CA THR A 948 -18.17 14.40 4.14
C THR A 948 -17.84 15.88 4.33
N ARG A 949 -18.74 16.79 3.89
CA ARG A 949 -18.58 18.24 4.08
C ARG A 949 -18.54 18.62 5.56
N ARG A 950 -19.49 18.14 6.36
CA ARG A 950 -19.53 18.38 7.81
C ARG A 950 -18.26 17.91 8.51
N ARG A 951 -17.77 16.72 8.16
CA ARG A 951 -16.52 16.18 8.72
C ARG A 951 -15.30 17.05 8.39
N LYS A 952 -15.26 17.63 7.20
CA LYS A 952 -14.19 18.56 6.79
C LYS A 952 -14.36 19.98 7.31
N GLY A 953 -15.46 20.29 8.01
CA GLY A 953 -15.78 21.64 8.47
C GLY A 953 -16.29 22.57 7.37
N LEU A 954 -16.74 22.02 6.23
CA LEU A 954 -17.34 22.78 5.13
C LEU A 954 -18.82 23.05 5.41
N GLY A 955 -19.34 24.20 4.97
CA GLY A 955 -20.76 24.54 5.13
C GLY A 955 -21.70 23.60 4.36
N ASP A 956 -22.90 23.39 4.88
CA ASP A 956 -23.87 22.39 4.36
C ASP A 956 -24.31 22.65 2.91
N HIS A 957 -24.36 23.90 2.44
CA HIS A 957 -24.80 24.25 1.09
C HIS A 957 -23.65 24.31 0.07
N ILE A 958 -23.86 23.70 -1.09
CA ILE A 958 -22.96 23.80 -2.26
C ILE A 958 -23.35 25.06 -3.04
N ALA A 959 -22.86 26.22 -2.59
CA ALA A 959 -23.18 27.50 -3.24
C ALA A 959 -22.32 27.71 -4.49
N VAL A 960 -22.93 27.56 -5.68
CA VAL A 960 -22.25 27.84 -6.96
C VAL A 960 -21.90 29.32 -7.07
N SER A 961 -22.75 30.18 -6.52
CA SER A 961 -22.55 31.63 -6.40
C SER A 961 -21.23 32.03 -5.72
N LYS A 962 -20.69 31.20 -4.81
CA LYS A 962 -19.40 31.46 -4.13
C LYS A 962 -18.21 31.59 -5.09
N TYR A 963 -18.28 30.91 -6.24
CA TYR A 963 -17.17 30.86 -7.19
C TYR A 963 -17.37 31.76 -8.40
N LEU A 964 -18.58 32.27 -8.61
CA LEU A 964 -18.94 33.19 -9.69
C LEU A 964 -18.71 34.64 -9.27
N ASP A 965 -18.51 35.52 -10.25
CA ASP A 965 -18.47 36.96 -9.99
C ASP A 965 -19.90 37.51 -9.85
N ASP A 966 -20.12 38.50 -8.97
CA ASP A 966 -21.45 39.04 -8.66
C ASP A 966 -22.22 39.52 -9.90
N GLU A 967 -21.53 40.14 -10.86
CA GLU A 967 -22.11 40.57 -12.13
C GLU A 967 -22.64 39.39 -12.97
N PHE A 968 -21.96 38.25 -12.90
CA PHE A 968 -22.38 37.04 -13.59
C PHE A 968 -23.56 36.37 -12.88
N VAL A 969 -23.58 36.37 -11.54
CA VAL A 969 -24.72 35.89 -10.75
C VAL A 969 -25.97 36.70 -11.06
N LEU A 970 -25.85 38.03 -11.13
CA LEU A 970 -26.94 38.91 -11.53
C LEU A 970 -27.41 38.62 -12.97
N ALA A 971 -26.49 38.42 -13.91
CA ALA A 971 -26.83 38.06 -15.29
C ALA A 971 -27.54 36.69 -15.40
N LEU A 972 -27.14 35.70 -14.59
CA LEU A 972 -27.79 34.39 -14.49
C LEU A 972 -29.21 34.50 -13.93
N SER A 973 -29.38 35.26 -12.86
CA SER A 973 -30.70 35.50 -12.26
C SER A 973 -31.65 36.22 -13.24
N ALA A 974 -31.13 37.19 -13.99
CA ALA A 974 -31.89 37.93 -15.00
C ALA A 974 -32.23 37.10 -16.24
N SER A 975 -31.47 36.04 -16.52
CA SER A 975 -31.70 35.12 -17.66
C SER A 975 -32.60 33.92 -17.32
N GLY A 976 -33.14 33.86 -16.11
CA GLY A 976 -34.07 32.80 -15.69
C GLY A 976 -33.39 31.49 -15.28
N HIS A 977 -32.08 31.50 -15.06
CA HIS A 977 -31.29 30.34 -14.63
C HIS A 977 -30.95 30.38 -13.13
N ALA A 978 -31.82 30.98 -12.31
CA ALA A 978 -31.60 31.12 -10.87
C ALA A 978 -31.46 29.76 -10.15
N ASP A 979 -32.15 28.72 -10.64
CA ASP A 979 -32.10 27.36 -10.09
C ASP A 979 -30.70 26.72 -10.18
N LEU A 980 -29.80 27.22 -11.05
CA LEU A 980 -28.42 26.73 -11.19
C LEU A 980 -27.44 27.36 -10.19
N LEU A 981 -27.88 28.33 -9.38
CA LEU A 981 -27.02 29.04 -8.42
C LEU A 981 -26.91 28.33 -7.06
N GLY A 982 -27.71 27.27 -6.84
CA GLY A 982 -27.78 26.51 -5.60
C GLY A 982 -29.00 26.87 -4.76
#